data_AF-A0AAU4TJF7-F1
#
_entry.id   AF-A0AAU4TJF7-F1
#
_cell.length_a   1.000
_cell.length_b   1.000
_cell.length_c   1.000
_cell.angle_alpha   90.00
_cell.angle_beta   90.00
_cell.angle_gamma   90.00
#
_symmetry.space_group_name_H-M   'P 1'
#
loop_
_entity.id
_entity.type
_entity.pdbx_description
1 polymer ?
#
loop_
_entity_poly.entity_id
_entity_poly.type
_entity_poly.pdbx_seq_one_letter_code
_entity_poly.pdbx_strand_id
1 'polypeptide(L)'
;MTERSWTFRTAATVVALAAASVTFSTFAVAQAADDKFAETSAVDRQDPQPAKAREHDFDGPLTKTRQAQRQEALDQVISGAATVKNRDGSKVVQLKSRKGDSKYVELGREKTDKIFTILVEFGDQVDPRYGGTVGPLHNRIAQPDRTKDNSTAWQADYNQSHFQDLYFGTGKKSESLKKYYEKQSSGRYSVEGEVTDWVKVPYNEARYGSNDATTGAWYAVQDGVNAWVADREAAGDTAAEISAELAQFDQWDRYDFDGDGNFNEPDGYIDHFQIVHAGEDESAGGGAQGEDAIWAHRWYAFGTDAGSTGPSANKLGGTQIGDTGIWVGDYTIQPENGGLGVFAHEYGHDLGLPDEYDTSGGGENSTGFWTLMSSGSWLGTGKQSIGDLPGDMNAWDKLQLGWLDYDVANAGKRSNHKLGVAEYNTKNAQALVVQLPQKTVTTPVVTPAQGTTQWWSGSGNDLRNTLSRSVDLTGKASAALTLDGWWDTEQDYDYLYTEVSTDGSNWTPIDGTLADGTAIPKDGSGKPALTGTVDAYQKLTFPLNAYAGQKIQLRFRYATDGGVAQKGFTADEITVTADGATLFSDNAETADAAWTATGFSRIGASITDNYAQYYLAENRQYVSYDKVLKVGPYNYGFSTTRPDWVEHYAYQNGLLIWKWDTSQADDNTSQHPGEGLILPIDSHPTALKWSDGTLMRNRIQAYDSTFSWYPTDAITLHNADVAKKIKSQPGVPVFDDRRSTYYDTSNPLAGVKITDTNTRIVIVKEPLNGQTVTLQVGPSAKKK
;
A
#
# COMPACT_ATOMS: atom_id res chain seq x y z
N MET A 1 -72.56 14.41 29.21
CA MET A 1 -72.11 13.03 29.47
C MET A 1 -70.66 12.98 29.01
N THR A 2 -69.74 13.41 29.87
CA THR A 2 -69.00 12.61 30.89
C THR A 2 -67.88 11.81 30.20
N GLU A 3 -66.59 11.96 30.49
CA GLU A 3 -65.83 12.59 31.59
C GLU A 3 -64.36 12.82 31.15
N ARG A 4 -63.79 14.02 31.36
CA ARG A 4 -62.70 14.39 32.31
C ARG A 4 -61.31 13.84 31.96
N SER A 5 -60.32 14.64 31.54
CA SER A 5 -59.57 15.73 32.21
C SER A 5 -58.55 15.25 33.25
N TRP A 6 -57.30 15.72 33.14
CA TRP A 6 -56.72 16.68 34.08
C TRP A 6 -55.42 17.33 33.56
N THR A 7 -55.42 18.64 33.66
CA THR A 7 -54.39 19.65 33.40
C THR A 7 -53.66 20.02 34.70
N PHE A 8 -52.66 20.90 34.55
CA PHE A 8 -52.15 21.93 35.49
C PHE A 8 -50.79 21.64 36.15
N ARG A 9 -49.90 22.63 36.38
CA ARG A 9 -49.97 24.11 36.48
C ARG A 9 -48.53 24.67 36.24
N THR A 10 -48.27 25.77 35.50
CA THR A 10 -48.30 27.22 35.89
C THR A 10 -47.47 27.56 37.15
N ALA A 11 -46.77 28.70 37.34
CA ALA A 11 -46.61 29.97 36.63
C ALA A 11 -45.39 30.73 37.23
N ALA A 12 -45.01 31.83 36.59
CA ALA A 12 -44.00 32.79 37.02
C ALA A 12 -44.38 33.68 38.24
N THR A 13 -43.37 34.40 38.76
CA THR A 13 -43.31 35.88 39.01
C THR A 13 -42.82 36.30 40.44
N VAL A 14 -42.06 37.41 40.48
CA VAL A 14 -41.89 38.44 41.57
C VAL A 14 -40.79 38.18 42.63
N VAL A 15 -39.95 39.10 43.15
CA VAL A 15 -39.50 40.51 42.93
C VAL A 15 -38.27 40.75 43.85
N ALA A 16 -37.38 41.64 43.41
CA ALA A 16 -36.36 42.50 44.07
C ALA A 16 -36.07 42.44 45.60
N LEU A 17 -34.80 42.68 46.00
CA LEU A 17 -34.27 44.00 46.42
C LEU A 17 -32.84 43.94 47.01
N ALA A 18 -31.98 44.89 46.56
CA ALA A 18 -30.99 45.72 47.29
C ALA A 18 -29.90 45.10 48.19
N ALA A 19 -28.72 45.69 48.41
CA ALA A 19 -27.92 46.79 47.85
C ALA A 19 -26.64 46.90 48.74
N ALA A 20 -25.51 47.33 48.18
CA ALA A 20 -24.47 48.21 48.77
C ALA A 20 -23.16 48.12 47.94
N SER A 21 -22.86 49.04 47.00
CA SER A 21 -22.17 50.36 47.16
C SER A 21 -20.71 50.22 47.64
N VAL A 22 -19.68 50.69 46.91
CA VAL A 22 -19.17 52.09 46.85
C VAL A 22 -18.04 52.16 45.78
N THR A 23 -18.24 52.78 44.59
CA THR A 23 -17.69 54.06 44.03
C THR A 23 -16.16 54.15 43.76
N PHE A 24 -15.57 54.84 42.76
CA PHE A 24 -15.93 55.93 41.82
C PHE A 24 -14.85 56.04 40.69
N SER A 25 -15.23 56.51 39.48
CA SER A 25 -14.45 57.37 38.52
C SER A 25 -13.14 56.83 37.86
N THR A 26 -12.72 57.07 36.60
CA THR A 26 -13.06 57.93 35.44
C THR A 26 -12.11 57.58 34.27
N PHE A 27 -12.58 57.73 33.02
CA PHE A 27 -11.88 57.99 31.72
C PHE A 27 -10.54 57.32 31.32
N ALA A 28 -10.62 56.54 30.23
CA ALA A 28 -9.74 56.39 29.05
C ALA A 28 -8.21 56.53 29.17
N VAL A 29 -7.47 55.53 28.65
CA VAL A 29 -6.41 55.60 27.61
C VAL A 29 -6.03 54.14 27.24
N ALA A 30 -5.79 53.89 25.95
CA ALA A 30 -5.42 52.59 25.38
C ALA A 30 -4.05 52.06 25.86
N GLN A 31 -3.93 50.75 26.09
CA GLN A 31 -2.69 49.98 25.84
C GLN A 31 -2.88 48.46 26.00
N ALA A 32 -2.24 47.75 25.07
CA ALA A 32 -1.81 46.35 25.08
C ALA A 32 -2.87 45.24 25.11
N ALA A 33 -3.00 44.57 23.97
CA ALA A 33 -3.46 43.19 23.90
C ALA A 33 -2.43 42.31 24.61
N ASP A 34 -2.86 41.62 25.67
CA ASP A 34 -2.08 40.55 26.28
C ASP A 34 -2.56 39.21 25.73
N ASP A 35 -1.60 38.54 25.10
CA ASP A 35 -1.62 37.14 24.69
C ASP A 35 -2.12 36.23 25.81
N LYS A 36 -3.18 35.48 25.51
CA LYS A 36 -3.52 34.27 26.27
C LYS A 36 -3.43 33.08 25.33
N PHE A 37 -2.20 32.57 25.20
CA PHE A 37 -2.02 31.17 24.82
C PHE A 37 -2.71 30.31 25.88
N ALA A 38 -3.68 29.51 25.43
CA ALA A 38 -4.35 28.53 26.25
C ALA A 38 -3.33 27.48 26.72
N GLU A 39 -3.42 27.11 28.00
CA GLU A 39 -2.69 25.96 28.53
C GLU A 39 -3.06 24.70 27.73
N THR A 40 -2.04 24.09 27.12
CA THR A 40 -2.14 22.87 26.33
C THR A 40 -2.50 21.69 27.23
N SER A 41 -3.61 21.03 26.92
CA SER A 41 -4.01 19.74 27.48
C SER A 41 -2.90 18.69 27.27
N ALA A 42 -2.73 17.77 28.22
CA ALA A 42 -1.81 16.65 28.06
C ALA A 42 -2.23 15.80 26.85
N VAL A 43 -1.31 15.64 25.89
CA VAL A 43 -1.46 14.81 24.68
C VAL A 43 -1.34 13.34 25.12
N ASP A 44 -2.33 12.51 24.79
CA ASP A 44 -2.32 11.06 25.03
C ASP A 44 -1.72 10.38 23.80
N ARG A 45 -0.43 10.02 23.84
CA ARG A 45 0.23 9.33 22.72
C ARG A 45 -0.04 7.84 22.79
N GLN A 46 -0.50 7.31 21.68
CA GLN A 46 -0.64 5.87 21.47
C GLN A 46 0.48 5.40 20.55
N ASP A 47 0.68 4.09 20.48
CA ASP A 47 1.53 3.50 19.44
C ASP A 47 1.09 4.03 18.06
N PRO A 48 1.95 4.14 17.04
CA PRO A 48 1.51 4.66 15.74
C PRO A 48 0.49 3.81 14.97
N GLN A 49 0.09 2.64 15.49
CA GLN A 49 -0.78 1.67 14.80
C GLN A 49 -2.09 1.17 15.46
N PRO A 50 -2.57 1.59 16.64
CA PRO A 50 -3.82 1.08 17.21
C PRO A 50 -5.07 1.92 16.84
N ALA A 51 -4.94 3.10 16.25
CA ALA A 51 -6.09 3.97 15.93
C ALA A 51 -6.30 4.06 14.41
N LYS A 52 -6.97 3.05 13.84
CA LYS A 52 -7.33 2.95 12.40
C LYS A 52 -6.10 3.05 11.48
N ALA A 53 -5.37 1.94 11.32
CA ALA A 53 -4.30 1.89 10.31
C ALA A 53 -4.85 2.38 8.96
N ARG A 54 -4.11 3.32 8.36
CA ARG A 54 -4.33 3.78 7.00
C ARG A 54 -3.22 3.20 6.13
N GLU A 55 -3.57 2.96 4.88
CA GLU A 55 -2.61 2.64 3.83
C GLU A 55 -1.60 3.79 3.73
N HIS A 56 -0.30 3.50 3.74
CA HIS A 56 0.74 4.50 3.49
C HIS A 56 1.14 4.50 2.01
N ASP A 57 0.91 3.40 1.28
CA ASP A 57 1.13 3.33 -0.17
C ASP A 57 -0.17 3.43 -0.96
N PHE A 58 -0.55 4.64 -1.36
CA PHE A 58 -1.77 4.81 -2.17
C PHE A 58 -1.50 4.66 -3.67
N ASP A 59 -2.47 4.08 -4.37
CA ASP A 59 -2.38 3.85 -5.81
C ASP A 59 -2.28 5.14 -6.63
N GLY A 60 -1.31 5.16 -7.54
CA GLY A 60 -1.30 6.04 -8.70
C GLY A 60 -1.87 5.36 -9.95
N PRO A 61 -1.99 6.09 -11.07
CA PRO A 61 -2.66 5.61 -12.30
C PRO A 61 -2.11 4.29 -12.87
N LEU A 62 -0.82 4.01 -12.65
CA LEU A 62 -0.13 2.83 -13.19
C LEU A 62 0.50 1.96 -12.09
N THR A 63 0.19 2.19 -10.81
CA THR A 63 0.85 1.49 -9.68
C THR A 63 0.58 -0.02 -9.73
N LYS A 64 -0.68 -0.45 -9.73
CA LYS A 64 -1.09 -1.85 -9.88
C LYS A 64 -0.60 -2.49 -11.17
N THR A 65 -0.64 -1.72 -12.26
CA THR A 65 -0.11 -2.12 -13.56
C THR A 65 1.35 -2.53 -13.48
N ARG A 66 2.19 -1.69 -12.85
CA ARG A 66 3.62 -1.94 -12.65
C ARG A 66 3.85 -3.12 -11.71
N GLN A 67 3.13 -3.20 -10.58
CA GLN A 67 3.26 -4.29 -9.61
C GLN A 67 2.98 -5.66 -10.24
N ALA A 68 1.88 -5.80 -10.98
CA ALA A 68 1.52 -7.05 -11.65
C ALA A 68 2.58 -7.50 -12.67
N GLN A 69 3.12 -6.56 -13.45
CA GLN A 69 4.16 -6.83 -14.44
C GLN A 69 5.49 -7.23 -13.79
N ARG A 70 5.86 -6.56 -12.69
CA ARG A 70 7.05 -6.90 -11.90
C ARG A 70 6.93 -8.28 -11.30
N GLN A 71 5.76 -8.64 -10.75
CA GLN A 71 5.49 -9.98 -10.24
C GLN A 71 5.64 -11.04 -11.35
N GLU A 72 5.04 -10.83 -12.52
CA GLU A 72 5.18 -11.75 -13.66
C GLU A 72 6.65 -11.91 -14.08
N ALA A 73 7.37 -10.79 -14.22
CA ALA A 73 8.78 -10.79 -14.62
C ALA A 73 9.65 -11.49 -13.58
N LEU A 74 9.40 -11.28 -12.28
CA LEU A 74 10.14 -11.91 -11.20
C LEU A 74 9.91 -13.43 -11.16
N ASP A 75 8.67 -13.89 -11.31
CA ASP A 75 8.33 -15.31 -11.40
C ASP A 75 9.03 -15.99 -12.58
N GLN A 76 9.09 -15.32 -13.74
CA GLN A 76 9.82 -15.82 -14.90
C GLN A 76 11.35 -15.85 -14.68
N VAL A 77 11.91 -14.90 -13.93
CA VAL A 77 13.35 -14.91 -13.60
C VAL A 77 13.67 -16.01 -12.59
N ILE A 78 12.90 -16.13 -11.51
CA ILE A 78 13.11 -17.15 -10.46
C ILE A 78 12.96 -18.56 -11.02
N SER A 79 12.01 -18.79 -11.94
CA SER A 79 11.83 -20.07 -12.62
C SER A 79 12.88 -20.36 -13.69
N GLY A 80 13.68 -19.35 -14.09
CA GLY A 80 14.65 -19.43 -15.18
C GLY A 80 14.04 -19.36 -16.58
N ALA A 81 12.78 -18.95 -16.70
CA ALA A 81 12.07 -18.75 -17.97
C ALA A 81 12.45 -17.44 -18.67
N ALA A 82 12.87 -16.41 -17.92
CA ALA A 82 13.35 -15.13 -18.43
C ALA A 82 14.73 -14.78 -17.88
N THR A 83 15.43 -13.88 -18.57
CA THR A 83 16.75 -13.39 -18.17
C THR A 83 16.73 -11.88 -18.03
N VAL A 84 17.30 -11.38 -16.93
CA VAL A 84 17.52 -9.96 -16.70
C VAL A 84 18.64 -9.44 -17.61
N LYS A 85 18.44 -8.28 -18.23
CA LYS A 85 19.46 -7.53 -18.97
C LYS A 85 19.77 -6.23 -18.24
N ASN A 86 21.05 -5.90 -18.12
CA ASN A 86 21.46 -4.60 -17.61
C ASN A 86 21.41 -3.57 -18.75
N ARG A 87 20.68 -2.47 -18.55
CA ARG A 87 20.62 -1.29 -19.41
C ARG A 87 20.98 -0.08 -18.56
N ASP A 88 22.26 0.29 -18.57
CA ASP A 88 22.79 1.48 -17.87
C ASP A 88 22.42 1.60 -16.37
N GLY A 89 22.41 0.48 -15.66
CA GLY A 89 22.07 0.41 -14.23
C GLY A 89 20.68 -0.18 -13.98
N SER A 90 19.79 -0.13 -14.98
CA SER A 90 18.46 -0.73 -14.92
C SER A 90 18.51 -2.22 -15.24
N LYS A 91 17.91 -3.05 -14.39
CA LYS A 91 17.78 -4.51 -14.55
C LYS A 91 16.45 -4.80 -15.24
N VAL A 92 16.47 -4.88 -16.56
CA VAL A 92 15.26 -4.95 -17.39
C VAL A 92 14.99 -6.38 -17.86
N VAL A 93 13.74 -6.81 -17.75
CA VAL A 93 13.19 -8.03 -18.33
C VAL A 93 12.28 -7.67 -19.48
N GLN A 94 12.40 -8.40 -20.59
CA GLN A 94 11.53 -8.24 -21.75
C GLN A 94 10.47 -9.36 -21.72
N LEU A 95 9.24 -9.01 -21.41
CA LEU A 95 8.10 -9.91 -21.45
C LEU A 95 7.58 -10.03 -22.89
N LYS A 96 7.22 -11.26 -23.29
CA LYS A 96 6.62 -11.53 -24.60
C LYS A 96 5.12 -11.29 -24.51
N SER A 97 4.61 -10.21 -25.10
CA SER A 97 3.15 -10.04 -25.24
C SER A 97 2.58 -11.10 -26.19
N ARG A 98 1.33 -11.52 -25.93
CA ARG A 98 0.54 -12.35 -26.86
C ARG A 98 0.33 -11.68 -28.23
N LYS A 99 0.51 -10.36 -28.33
CA LYS A 99 0.38 -9.57 -29.57
C LYS A 99 1.66 -9.44 -30.40
N GLY A 100 2.81 -9.91 -29.89
CA GLY A 100 4.10 -9.77 -30.56
C GLY A 100 4.88 -8.50 -30.19
N ASP A 101 4.24 -7.52 -29.56
CA ASP A 101 4.92 -6.34 -28.99
C ASP A 101 5.71 -6.74 -27.74
N SER A 102 6.90 -6.16 -27.58
CA SER A 102 7.72 -6.40 -26.39
C SER A 102 7.30 -5.45 -25.29
N LYS A 103 7.17 -5.96 -24.07
CA LYS A 103 6.92 -5.15 -22.87
C LYS A 103 8.17 -5.21 -22.01
N TYR A 104 8.69 -4.08 -21.56
CA TYR A 104 9.87 -4.05 -20.70
C TYR A 104 9.47 -3.78 -19.27
N VAL A 105 10.13 -4.46 -18.35
CA VAL A 105 9.88 -4.35 -16.92
C VAL A 105 11.22 -4.19 -16.23
N GLU A 106 11.44 -3.04 -15.61
CA GLU A 106 12.57 -2.87 -14.69
C GLU A 106 12.27 -3.65 -13.42
N LEU A 107 13.18 -4.56 -13.02
CA LEU A 107 13.13 -5.35 -11.79
C LEU A 107 14.11 -4.86 -10.72
N GLY A 108 15.00 -3.93 -11.06
CA GLY A 108 15.97 -3.41 -10.12
C GLY A 108 16.76 -2.27 -10.73
N ARG A 109 17.27 -1.42 -9.86
CA ARG A 109 18.00 -0.21 -10.24
C ARG A 109 19.31 -0.14 -9.46
N GLU A 110 20.41 0.02 -10.18
CA GLU A 110 21.76 0.15 -9.63
C GLU A 110 22.35 1.51 -10.02
N LYS A 111 21.83 2.58 -9.41
CA LYS A 111 22.16 3.98 -9.74
C LYS A 111 22.15 4.86 -8.49
N THR A 112 22.51 6.13 -8.68
CA THR A 112 22.21 7.18 -7.72
C THR A 112 21.05 7.99 -8.26
N ASP A 113 19.91 7.94 -7.59
CA ASP A 113 18.76 8.75 -7.95
C ASP A 113 18.71 10.07 -7.19
N LYS A 114 17.96 11.02 -7.75
CA LYS A 114 17.85 12.37 -7.22
C LYS A 114 16.50 12.61 -6.59
N ILE A 115 16.54 13.15 -5.38
CA ILE A 115 15.35 13.51 -4.60
C ILE A 115 15.24 15.03 -4.57
N PHE A 116 14.04 15.54 -4.88
CA PHE A 116 13.69 16.95 -4.67
C PHE A 116 12.71 17.06 -3.51
N THR A 117 13.14 17.71 -2.42
CA THR A 117 12.35 17.81 -1.19
C THR A 117 11.97 19.25 -0.88
N ILE A 118 10.69 19.51 -0.65
CA ILE A 118 10.19 20.80 -0.18
C ILE A 118 9.78 20.72 1.29
N LEU A 119 10.24 21.68 2.10
CA LEU A 119 9.79 21.84 3.49
C LEU A 119 8.56 22.76 3.52
N VAL A 120 7.45 22.32 4.10
CA VAL A 120 6.15 23.03 4.07
C VAL A 120 5.65 23.35 5.47
N GLU A 121 5.50 24.64 5.76
CA GLU A 121 4.80 25.10 6.96
C GLU A 121 3.45 25.75 6.64
N PHE A 122 2.55 25.78 7.61
CA PHE A 122 1.15 26.11 7.36
C PHE A 122 0.78 27.56 7.63
N GLY A 123 -0.19 28.03 6.86
CA GLY A 123 -0.71 29.39 6.89
C GLY A 123 -1.76 29.64 7.96
N ASP A 124 -2.41 30.80 7.82
CA ASP A 124 -3.46 31.29 8.72
C ASP A 124 -4.85 31.28 8.10
N GLN A 125 -4.98 30.94 6.81
CA GLN A 125 -6.29 30.77 6.20
C GLN A 125 -6.92 29.46 6.68
N VAL A 126 -8.20 29.53 7.03
CA VAL A 126 -8.98 28.37 7.45
C VAL A 126 -10.01 28.08 6.37
N ASP A 127 -9.96 26.87 5.82
CA ASP A 127 -11.02 26.41 4.93
C ASP A 127 -12.26 26.06 5.77
N PRO A 128 -13.41 26.72 5.56
CA PRO A 128 -14.60 26.51 6.38
C PRO A 128 -15.18 25.09 6.27
N ARG A 129 -14.76 24.29 5.28
CA ARG A 129 -15.15 22.88 5.15
C ARG A 129 -14.49 21.99 6.20
N TYR A 130 -13.26 22.30 6.59
CA TYR A 130 -12.43 21.46 7.45
C TYR A 130 -12.15 22.10 8.82
N GLY A 131 -12.14 23.43 8.91
CA GLY A 131 -11.92 24.13 10.18
C GLY A 131 -10.48 23.97 10.68
N GLY A 132 -10.33 23.53 11.93
CA GLY A 132 -9.03 23.33 12.56
C GLY A 132 -8.35 24.59 13.10
N THR A 133 -7.19 24.39 13.74
CA THR A 133 -6.37 25.48 14.31
C THR A 133 -5.40 26.05 13.28
N VAL A 134 -5.02 27.33 13.42
CA VAL A 134 -4.00 27.98 12.58
C VAL A 134 -2.62 27.33 12.74
N GLY A 135 -1.87 27.24 11.65
CA GLY A 135 -0.54 26.61 11.61
C GLY A 135 -0.62 25.07 11.51
N PRO A 136 0.39 24.35 12.02
CA PRO A 136 1.57 24.86 12.72
C PRO A 136 2.62 25.50 11.80
N LEU A 137 3.43 26.38 12.38
CA LEU A 137 4.73 26.72 11.80
C LEU A 137 5.75 25.65 12.24
N HIS A 138 6.86 25.51 11.52
CA HIS A 138 7.93 24.62 11.96
C HIS A 138 8.51 25.08 13.32
N ASN A 139 9.20 24.18 14.02
CA ASN A 139 9.77 24.38 15.36
C ASN A 139 8.73 24.70 16.44
N ARG A 140 7.50 24.20 16.29
CA ARG A 140 6.40 24.37 17.26
C ARG A 140 6.03 23.11 18.04
N ILE A 141 6.69 21.99 17.76
CA ILE A 141 6.54 20.74 18.51
C ILE A 141 7.03 20.95 19.94
N ALA A 142 6.19 20.60 20.93
CA ALA A 142 6.50 20.78 22.33
C ALA A 142 7.67 19.90 22.77
N GLN A 143 8.60 20.46 23.54
CA GLN A 143 9.71 19.70 24.10
C GLN A 143 9.18 18.64 25.10
N PRO A 144 9.47 17.34 24.89
CA PRO A 144 8.96 16.30 25.78
C PRO A 144 9.66 16.31 27.14
N ASP A 145 8.90 16.05 28.21
CA ASP A 145 9.45 15.80 29.55
C ASP A 145 10.16 14.45 29.56
N ARG A 146 11.49 14.46 29.44
CA ARG A 146 12.31 13.23 29.41
C ARG A 146 12.26 12.38 30.68
N THR A 147 11.62 12.85 31.75
CA THR A 147 11.31 12.00 32.92
C THR A 147 10.04 11.16 32.73
N LYS A 148 9.22 11.44 31.72
CA LYS A 148 7.96 10.77 31.41
C LYS A 148 7.89 10.22 29.99
N ASP A 149 8.63 10.82 29.05
CA ASP A 149 8.57 10.52 27.62
C ASP A 149 9.96 10.22 27.06
N ASN A 150 10.14 8.98 26.61
CA ASN A 150 11.29 8.52 25.83
C ASN A 150 10.92 8.03 24.43
N SER A 151 9.71 8.33 23.94
CA SER A 151 9.23 7.91 22.63
C SER A 151 9.26 9.05 21.62
N THR A 152 9.00 10.28 22.04
CA THR A 152 8.92 11.44 21.14
C THR A 152 10.29 11.91 20.64
N ALA A 153 10.48 11.91 19.32
CA ALA A 153 11.60 12.59 18.67
C ALA A 153 11.45 14.11 18.80
N TRP A 154 12.51 14.78 19.27
CA TRP A 154 12.50 16.24 19.43
C TRP A 154 13.91 16.82 19.38
N GLN A 155 14.04 17.94 18.66
CA GLN A 155 15.19 18.85 18.73
C GLN A 155 14.70 20.30 18.69
N ALA A 156 15.58 21.25 19.01
CA ALA A 156 15.22 22.65 19.12
C ALA A 156 15.06 23.38 17.78
N ASP A 157 15.66 22.87 16.71
CA ASP A 157 15.67 23.50 15.39
C ASP A 157 15.71 22.48 14.25
N TYR A 158 14.57 22.30 13.56
CA TYR A 158 14.37 21.53 12.35
C TYR A 158 14.55 22.42 11.11
N ASN A 159 15.77 22.85 10.86
CA ASN A 159 16.11 23.68 9.71
C ASN A 159 16.46 22.86 8.46
N GLN A 160 16.60 23.54 7.31
CA GLN A 160 16.99 22.92 6.04
C GLN A 160 18.27 22.06 6.12
N SER A 161 19.28 22.50 6.87
CA SER A 161 20.52 21.73 7.03
C SER A 161 20.31 20.41 7.77
N HIS A 162 19.39 20.37 8.75
CA HIS A 162 19.04 19.13 9.43
C HIS A 162 18.48 18.10 8.44
N PHE A 163 17.50 18.49 7.62
CA PHE A 163 16.91 17.58 6.65
C PHE A 163 17.90 17.20 5.54
N GLN A 164 18.73 18.13 5.06
CA GLN A 164 19.79 17.81 4.10
C GLN A 164 20.75 16.73 4.66
N ASP A 165 21.10 16.80 5.95
CA ASP A 165 21.92 15.78 6.61
C ASP A 165 21.16 14.46 6.85
N LEU A 166 19.86 14.52 7.18
CA LEU A 166 19.01 13.34 7.35
C LEU A 166 18.84 12.56 6.04
N TYR A 167 18.67 13.25 4.92
CA TYR A 167 18.58 12.62 3.61
C TYR A 167 19.94 12.17 3.08
N PHE A 168 20.94 13.07 3.09
CA PHE A 168 22.14 12.90 2.27
C PHE A 168 23.46 12.93 3.06
N GLY A 169 23.41 13.01 4.39
CA GLY A 169 24.60 13.10 5.24
C GLY A 169 25.54 11.92 5.05
N THR A 170 26.83 12.19 4.82
CA THR A 170 27.87 11.17 4.55
C THR A 170 28.88 11.02 5.71
N GLY A 171 28.63 11.69 6.83
CA GLY A 171 29.46 11.62 8.02
C GLY A 171 29.66 10.19 8.52
N LYS A 172 30.85 9.91 9.07
CA LYS A 172 31.18 8.58 9.63
C LYS A 172 30.25 8.16 10.78
N LYS A 173 29.65 9.13 11.47
CA LYS A 173 28.75 8.93 12.61
C LYS A 173 27.31 9.40 12.33
N SER A 174 27.03 9.92 11.13
CA SER A 174 25.67 10.25 10.73
C SER A 174 25.00 8.99 10.18
N GLU A 175 23.72 8.82 10.45
CA GLU A 175 22.86 7.90 9.72
C GLU A 175 21.95 8.77 8.85
N SER A 176 21.68 8.33 7.63
CA SER A 176 20.93 9.11 6.64
C SER A 176 20.22 8.17 5.66
N LEU A 177 19.23 8.68 4.93
CA LEU A 177 18.52 7.93 3.90
C LEU A 177 19.50 7.34 2.89
N LYS A 178 20.45 8.16 2.42
CA LYS A 178 21.56 7.75 1.56
C LYS A 178 22.31 6.53 2.10
N LYS A 179 22.79 6.60 3.34
CA LYS A 179 23.59 5.51 3.94
C LYS A 179 22.76 4.26 4.21
N TYR A 180 21.48 4.44 4.56
CA TYR A 180 20.56 3.33 4.74
C TYR A 180 20.43 2.53 3.44
N TYR A 181 20.11 3.21 2.35
CA TYR A 181 19.91 2.57 1.04
C TYR A 181 21.21 2.05 0.40
N GLU A 182 22.35 2.73 0.60
CA GLU A 182 23.66 2.18 0.26
C GLU A 182 23.93 0.87 1.03
N LYS A 183 23.46 0.76 2.28
CA LYS A 183 23.64 -0.44 3.09
C LYS A 183 22.71 -1.57 2.66
N GLN A 184 21.41 -1.30 2.50
CA GLN A 184 20.40 -2.29 2.10
C GLN A 184 20.71 -2.88 0.71
N SER A 185 21.17 -2.04 -0.22
CA SER A 185 21.53 -2.44 -1.58
C SER A 185 22.94 -3.04 -1.70
N SER A 186 23.71 -3.08 -0.59
CA SER A 186 25.14 -3.43 -0.61
C SER A 186 25.98 -2.58 -1.57
N GLY A 187 25.66 -1.29 -1.66
CA GLY A 187 26.37 -0.27 -2.45
C GLY A 187 25.96 -0.19 -3.91
N ARG A 188 24.87 -0.88 -4.30
CA ARG A 188 24.36 -0.86 -5.68
C ARG A 188 23.49 0.36 -5.97
N TYR A 189 22.83 0.88 -4.95
CA TYR A 189 21.88 1.97 -5.03
C TYR A 189 22.20 3.05 -3.99
N SER A 190 22.01 4.31 -4.38
CA SER A 190 22.21 5.47 -3.51
C SER A 190 21.19 6.54 -3.88
N VAL A 191 21.06 7.53 -3.00
CA VAL A 191 20.32 8.77 -3.29
C VAL A 191 21.22 10.00 -3.11
N GLU A 192 20.90 11.06 -3.82
CA GLU A 192 21.39 12.43 -3.61
C GLU A 192 20.26 13.41 -3.93
N GLY A 193 20.45 14.70 -3.69
CA GLY A 193 19.37 15.64 -3.94
C GLY A 193 19.46 16.93 -3.16
N GLU A 194 18.33 17.63 -3.13
CA GLU A 194 18.17 18.95 -2.57
C GLU A 194 16.96 18.99 -1.63
N VAL A 195 17.17 19.61 -0.46
CA VAL A 195 16.11 20.03 0.44
C VAL A 195 16.01 21.55 0.38
N THR A 196 14.84 22.09 0.04
CA THR A 196 14.59 23.53 0.02
C THR A 196 14.51 24.11 1.43
N ASP A 197 14.51 25.44 1.55
CA ASP A 197 14.09 26.09 2.80
C ASP A 197 12.57 25.94 3.00
N TRP A 198 12.08 26.24 4.21
CA TRP A 198 10.66 26.20 4.54
C TRP A 198 9.87 27.22 3.73
N VAL A 199 8.88 26.74 2.98
CA VAL A 199 7.88 27.56 2.29
C VAL A 199 6.57 27.52 3.07
N LYS A 200 5.82 28.62 2.99
CA LYS A 200 4.56 28.75 3.71
C LYS A 200 3.36 28.59 2.78
N VAL A 201 2.56 27.55 2.99
CA VAL A 201 1.31 27.34 2.26
C VAL A 201 0.19 28.22 2.82
N PRO A 202 -0.85 28.57 2.04
CA PRO A 202 -1.82 29.57 2.46
C PRO A 202 -2.73 29.12 3.60
N TYR A 203 -3.11 27.83 3.65
CA TYR A 203 -4.06 27.31 4.63
C TYR A 203 -3.38 26.67 5.85
N ASN A 204 -4.15 26.52 6.91
CA ASN A 204 -3.78 25.70 8.05
C ASN A 204 -3.74 24.20 7.71
N GLU A 205 -3.11 23.40 8.56
CA GLU A 205 -2.91 21.96 8.31
C GLU A 205 -4.20 21.19 8.03
N ALA A 206 -5.30 21.53 8.70
CA ALA A 206 -6.61 20.87 8.53
C ALA A 206 -7.12 20.88 7.07
N ARG A 207 -6.77 21.88 6.25
CA ARG A 207 -7.13 21.87 4.81
C ARG A 207 -6.51 20.69 4.05
N TYR A 208 -5.36 20.23 4.53
CA TYR A 208 -4.50 19.28 3.87
C TYR A 208 -4.53 17.91 4.54
N GLY A 209 -4.58 17.85 5.87
CA GLY A 209 -4.47 16.64 6.68
C GLY A 209 -5.76 16.11 7.30
N SER A 210 -6.82 16.94 7.40
CA SER A 210 -8.04 16.52 8.09
C SER A 210 -8.64 15.24 7.53
N ASN A 211 -9.18 14.41 8.41
CA ASN A 211 -9.83 13.14 8.07
C ASN A 211 -11.05 13.25 7.15
N ASP A 212 -11.63 14.44 7.03
CA ASP A 212 -12.70 14.75 6.07
C ASP A 212 -12.16 15.24 4.70
N ALA A 213 -10.86 15.52 4.60
CA ALA A 213 -10.17 16.00 3.40
C ALA A 213 -9.50 14.84 2.63
N THR A 214 -10.30 13.97 2.02
CA THR A 214 -9.84 12.74 1.35
C THR A 214 -8.76 12.92 0.28
N THR A 215 -8.64 14.10 -0.33
CA THR A 215 -7.59 14.46 -1.30
C THR A 215 -6.78 15.69 -0.85
N GLY A 216 -6.83 16.02 0.45
CA GLY A 216 -6.20 17.21 1.02
C GLY A 216 -4.70 17.28 0.76
N ALA A 217 -4.00 16.15 0.89
CA ALA A 217 -2.56 16.06 0.69
C ALA A 217 -2.11 16.43 -0.74
N TRP A 218 -2.92 16.18 -1.78
CA TRP A 218 -2.62 16.63 -3.15
C TRP A 218 -2.51 18.15 -3.25
N TYR A 219 -3.29 18.87 -2.44
CA TYR A 219 -3.22 20.31 -2.36
C TYR A 219 -2.03 20.79 -1.54
N ALA A 220 -1.51 20.00 -0.59
CA ALA A 220 -0.23 20.32 0.06
C ALA A 220 0.92 20.25 -0.96
N VAL A 221 0.89 19.26 -1.87
CA VAL A 221 1.82 19.17 -3.00
C VAL A 221 1.71 20.39 -3.91
N GLN A 222 0.50 20.67 -4.40
CA GLN A 222 0.27 21.81 -5.30
C GLN A 222 0.64 23.15 -4.66
N ASP A 223 0.16 23.42 -3.46
CA ASP A 223 0.43 24.70 -2.79
C ASP A 223 1.90 24.80 -2.39
N GLY A 224 2.55 23.70 -2.00
CA GLY A 224 3.97 23.66 -1.66
C GLY A 224 4.86 24.00 -2.85
N VAL A 225 4.64 23.35 -4.01
CA VAL A 225 5.43 23.67 -5.23
C VAL A 225 5.14 25.09 -5.72
N ASN A 226 3.90 25.58 -5.60
CA ASN A 226 3.54 26.95 -5.98
C ASN A 226 4.19 27.99 -5.07
N ALA A 227 4.21 27.74 -3.75
CA ALA A 227 4.86 28.63 -2.79
C ALA A 227 6.38 28.68 -3.03
N TRP A 228 7.02 27.53 -3.28
CA TRP A 228 8.43 27.49 -3.63
C TRP A 228 8.75 28.26 -4.91
N VAL A 229 7.98 28.07 -6.00
CA VAL A 229 8.17 28.85 -7.23
C VAL A 229 8.00 30.35 -6.97
N ALA A 230 6.96 30.75 -6.22
CA ALA A 230 6.73 32.15 -5.90
C ALA A 230 7.90 32.78 -5.11
N ASP A 231 8.49 32.04 -4.17
CA ASP A 231 9.65 32.49 -3.41
C ASP A 231 10.90 32.62 -4.30
N ARG A 232 11.12 31.68 -5.23
CA ARG A 232 12.22 31.74 -6.22
C ARG A 232 12.05 32.92 -7.18
N GLU A 233 10.85 33.14 -7.70
CA GLU A 233 10.54 34.29 -8.56
C GLU A 233 10.69 35.62 -7.81
N ALA A 234 10.28 35.68 -6.54
CA ALA A 234 10.49 36.85 -5.69
C ALA A 234 11.98 37.09 -5.39
N ALA A 235 12.79 36.04 -5.35
CA ALA A 235 14.25 36.11 -5.25
C ALA A 235 14.93 36.49 -6.58
N GLY A 236 14.20 36.49 -7.70
CA GLY A 236 14.63 36.99 -8.99
C GLY A 236 14.88 35.93 -10.07
N ASP A 237 14.59 34.66 -9.79
CA ASP A 237 14.71 33.59 -10.79
C ASP A 237 13.59 33.66 -11.82
N THR A 238 13.91 33.30 -13.05
CA THR A 238 12.94 33.14 -14.14
C THR A 238 12.40 31.72 -14.19
N ALA A 239 11.19 31.53 -14.72
CA ALA A 239 10.62 30.20 -14.94
C ALA A 239 11.54 29.26 -15.76
N ALA A 240 12.37 29.81 -16.66
CA ALA A 240 13.35 29.05 -17.42
C ALA A 240 14.54 28.56 -16.57
N GLU A 241 14.98 29.35 -15.60
CA GLU A 241 16.04 28.94 -14.64
C GLU A 241 15.52 27.86 -13.71
N ILE A 242 14.31 28.04 -13.17
CA ILE A 242 13.64 27.04 -12.33
C ILE A 242 13.44 25.73 -13.12
N SER A 243 12.95 25.81 -14.37
CA SER A 243 12.78 24.64 -15.24
C SER A 243 14.11 23.91 -15.50
N ALA A 244 15.20 24.64 -15.73
CA ALA A 244 16.52 24.04 -15.96
C ALA A 244 17.10 23.34 -14.71
N GLU A 245 16.78 23.84 -13.52
CA GLU A 245 17.13 23.21 -12.23
C GLU A 245 16.32 21.92 -12.03
N LEU A 246 15.00 22.01 -12.16
CA LEU A 246 14.07 20.88 -11.98
C LEU A 246 14.30 19.75 -12.98
N ALA A 247 14.72 20.06 -14.21
CA ALA A 247 15.02 19.05 -15.24
C ALA A 247 16.15 18.09 -14.82
N GLN A 248 16.93 18.42 -13.78
CA GLN A 248 17.94 17.50 -13.24
C GLN A 248 17.34 16.38 -12.40
N PHE A 249 16.09 16.50 -11.96
CA PHE A 249 15.37 15.55 -11.13
C PHE A 249 14.35 14.72 -11.93
N ASP A 250 14.33 14.86 -13.26
CA ASP A 250 13.55 14.07 -14.22
C ASP A 250 14.54 13.27 -15.09
N GLN A 251 14.88 12.06 -14.66
CA GLN A 251 15.85 11.16 -15.28
C GLN A 251 15.39 9.70 -15.33
N TRP A 252 14.23 9.40 -14.75
CA TRP A 252 13.70 8.05 -14.61
C TRP A 252 12.28 7.97 -15.18
N ASP A 253 12.17 7.32 -16.33
CA ASP A 253 10.89 6.86 -16.85
C ASP A 253 10.46 5.61 -16.10
N ARG A 254 9.77 5.82 -14.97
CA ARG A 254 9.30 4.76 -14.06
C ARG A 254 8.43 3.72 -14.74
N TYR A 255 7.73 4.10 -15.81
CA TYR A 255 6.67 3.29 -16.43
C TYR A 255 7.01 2.85 -17.86
N ASP A 256 8.18 3.21 -18.40
CA ASP A 256 8.56 2.96 -19.81
C ASP A 256 7.46 3.47 -20.75
N PHE A 257 7.07 4.74 -20.58
CA PHE A 257 5.84 5.31 -21.15
C PHE A 257 5.84 5.26 -22.69
N ASP A 258 7.01 5.26 -23.32
CA ASP A 258 7.18 5.16 -24.77
C ASP A 258 7.43 3.72 -25.27
N GLY A 259 7.68 2.78 -24.36
CA GLY A 259 7.79 1.34 -24.60
C GLY A 259 9.09 0.88 -25.25
N ASP A 260 10.17 1.66 -25.18
CA ASP A 260 11.47 1.32 -25.79
C ASP A 260 12.38 0.47 -24.85
N GLY A 261 12.01 0.42 -23.56
CA GLY A 261 12.68 -0.28 -22.47
C GLY A 261 13.88 0.45 -21.89
N ASN A 262 14.00 1.75 -22.12
CA ASN A 262 15.00 2.63 -21.54
C ASN A 262 14.39 3.47 -20.41
N PHE A 263 14.42 2.91 -19.21
CA PHE A 263 13.97 3.60 -17.99
C PHE A 263 14.88 4.79 -17.61
N ASN A 264 15.99 5.06 -18.31
CA ASN A 264 16.95 6.12 -17.94
C ASN A 264 16.82 7.36 -18.82
N GLU A 265 15.59 7.83 -19.00
CA GLU A 265 15.26 9.04 -19.75
C GLU A 265 14.11 9.81 -19.08
N PRO A 266 13.94 11.10 -19.39
CA PRO A 266 12.92 11.91 -18.76
C PRO A 266 11.52 11.56 -19.25
N ASP A 267 10.54 11.58 -18.35
CA ASP A 267 9.13 11.34 -18.64
C ASP A 267 8.24 12.58 -18.41
N GLY A 268 8.85 13.68 -17.96
CA GLY A 268 8.21 14.96 -17.66
C GLY A 268 7.79 15.14 -16.19
N TYR A 269 8.01 14.13 -15.35
CA TYR A 269 7.74 14.17 -13.92
C TYR A 269 9.05 14.17 -13.11
N ILE A 270 9.02 14.77 -11.92
CA ILE A 270 10.11 14.61 -10.94
C ILE A 270 10.17 13.15 -10.48
N ASP A 271 11.34 12.50 -10.61
CA ASP A 271 11.57 11.08 -10.33
C ASP A 271 11.15 10.69 -8.89
N HIS A 272 11.57 11.53 -7.93
CA HIS A 272 11.37 11.34 -6.49
C HIS A 272 11.08 12.70 -5.83
N PHE A 273 9.80 13.03 -5.64
CA PHE A 273 9.38 14.26 -4.97
C PHE A 273 8.94 13.99 -3.53
N GLN A 274 9.38 14.83 -2.59
CA GLN A 274 9.05 14.64 -1.17
C GLN A 274 8.66 15.95 -0.49
N ILE A 275 7.75 15.86 0.48
CA ILE A 275 7.38 16.96 1.36
C ILE A 275 7.72 16.59 2.79
N VAL A 276 8.33 17.52 3.51
CA VAL A 276 8.33 17.49 4.97
C VAL A 276 7.40 18.59 5.48
N HIS A 277 6.35 18.22 6.20
CA HIS A 277 5.40 19.20 6.75
C HIS A 277 5.73 19.56 8.20
N ALA A 278 5.42 20.80 8.60
CA ALA A 278 5.55 21.25 9.97
C ALA A 278 4.63 20.45 10.91
N GLY A 279 5.04 20.22 12.16
CA GLY A 279 4.22 19.48 13.13
C GLY A 279 4.48 17.97 13.16
N GLU A 280 3.61 17.26 13.88
CA GLU A 280 3.77 15.84 14.17
C GLU A 280 2.88 14.99 13.26
N ASP A 281 3.29 13.74 13.04
CA ASP A 281 2.52 12.78 12.25
C ASP A 281 1.17 12.44 12.91
N GLU A 282 0.10 12.35 12.12
CA GLU A 282 -1.21 11.88 12.62
C GLU A 282 -1.08 10.49 13.25
N SER A 283 -0.28 9.60 12.64
CA SER A 283 -0.07 8.24 13.15
C SER A 283 0.48 8.24 14.58
N ALA A 284 1.35 9.20 14.93
CA ALA A 284 1.92 9.37 16.27
C ALA A 284 1.03 10.20 17.22
N GLY A 285 -0.22 10.48 16.82
CA GLY A 285 -1.20 11.25 17.58
C GLY A 285 -1.36 12.72 17.15
N GLY A 286 -0.65 13.17 16.11
CA GLY A 286 -0.82 14.49 15.48
C GLY A 286 -0.43 15.70 16.34
N GLY A 287 0.19 15.49 17.50
CA GLY A 287 0.66 16.56 18.37
C GLY A 287 -0.45 17.55 18.76
N ALA A 288 -0.22 18.84 18.48
CA ALA A 288 -1.19 19.90 18.78
C ALA A 288 -2.38 19.93 17.80
N GLN A 289 -2.23 19.32 16.63
CA GLN A 289 -3.24 19.29 15.57
C GLN A 289 -4.12 18.04 15.62
N GLY A 290 -3.66 16.97 16.29
CA GLY A 290 -4.45 15.75 16.45
C GLY A 290 -4.86 15.16 15.11
N GLU A 291 -6.15 14.87 14.94
CA GLU A 291 -6.73 14.30 13.70
C GLU A 291 -6.74 15.27 12.50
N ASP A 292 -6.34 16.54 12.68
CA ASP A 292 -6.13 17.48 11.58
C ASP A 292 -4.71 17.40 11.00
N ALA A 293 -3.78 16.72 11.69
CA ALA A 293 -2.41 16.54 11.23
C ALA A 293 -2.35 15.67 9.97
N ILE A 294 -1.35 15.88 9.13
CA ILE A 294 -1.12 14.98 7.99
C ILE A 294 -0.56 13.64 8.50
N TRP A 295 -1.15 12.54 8.05
CA TRP A 295 -0.58 11.19 8.20
C TRP A 295 0.49 10.98 7.12
N ALA A 296 1.70 10.53 7.47
CA ALA A 296 2.78 10.25 6.53
C ALA A 296 2.45 9.14 5.51
N HIS A 297 2.67 9.39 4.22
CA HIS A 297 2.35 8.43 3.16
C HIS A 297 3.08 8.73 1.85
N ARG A 298 3.05 7.76 0.93
CA ARG A 298 3.30 7.88 -0.50
C ARG A 298 1.98 7.86 -1.28
N TRP A 299 1.82 8.75 -2.25
CA TRP A 299 0.70 8.73 -3.18
C TRP A 299 1.08 9.37 -4.52
N TYR A 300 0.08 9.60 -5.38
CA TYR A 300 0.18 10.23 -6.67
C TYR A 300 -0.79 11.40 -6.71
N ALA A 301 -0.27 12.63 -6.81
CA ALA A 301 -1.06 13.84 -6.83
C ALA A 301 -1.97 13.87 -8.07
N PHE A 302 -3.27 14.07 -7.88
CA PHE A 302 -4.26 14.21 -8.96
C PHE A 302 -4.23 13.05 -9.99
N GLY A 303 -3.94 11.82 -9.54
CA GLY A 303 -3.87 10.65 -10.43
C GLY A 303 -5.21 10.32 -11.11
N THR A 304 -6.32 10.74 -10.53
CA THR A 304 -7.66 10.61 -11.13
C THR A 304 -7.83 11.37 -12.44
N ASP A 305 -6.93 12.30 -12.75
CA ASP A 305 -6.96 13.10 -13.98
C ASP A 305 -6.11 12.49 -15.11
N ALA A 306 -5.63 11.24 -14.95
CA ALA A 306 -4.91 10.52 -15.99
C ALA A 306 -5.67 10.52 -17.33
N GLY A 307 -4.94 10.71 -18.42
CA GLY A 307 -5.46 10.96 -19.76
C GLY A 307 -5.87 12.41 -20.04
N SER A 308 -6.05 13.25 -19.01
CA SER A 308 -6.48 14.64 -19.14
C SER A 308 -5.35 15.64 -18.87
N THR A 309 -4.70 15.56 -17.71
CA THR A 309 -3.63 16.46 -17.25
C THR A 309 -2.28 15.73 -17.14
N GLY A 310 -1.18 16.49 -17.02
CA GLY A 310 0.20 16.00 -17.05
C GLY A 310 1.04 16.56 -18.20
N PRO A 311 2.32 16.13 -18.31
CA PRO A 311 3.18 16.40 -19.45
C PRO A 311 2.53 16.10 -20.79
N SER A 312 2.90 16.86 -21.82
CA SER A 312 2.20 16.83 -23.12
C SER A 312 2.14 15.45 -23.80
N ALA A 313 3.17 14.61 -23.61
CA ALA A 313 3.27 13.27 -24.17
C ALA A 313 2.94 12.15 -23.17
N ASN A 314 2.85 12.46 -21.87
CA ASN A 314 2.72 11.49 -20.78
C ASN A 314 1.70 12.00 -19.76
N LYS A 315 0.40 11.88 -20.06
CA LYS A 315 -0.67 12.48 -19.26
C LYS A 315 -1.15 11.54 -18.16
N LEU A 316 -0.43 11.47 -17.05
CA LEU A 316 -0.78 10.61 -15.92
C LEU A 316 -1.44 11.39 -14.77
N GLY A 317 -1.90 12.62 -14.98
CA GLY A 317 -2.34 13.49 -13.89
C GLY A 317 -1.17 14.31 -13.32
N GLY A 318 -1.24 14.65 -12.04
CA GLY A 318 -0.20 15.43 -11.36
C GLY A 318 -0.52 16.92 -11.24
N THR A 319 0.42 17.67 -10.67
CA THR A 319 0.42 19.13 -10.65
C THR A 319 1.68 19.67 -11.31
N GLN A 320 1.54 20.70 -12.14
CA GLN A 320 2.69 21.37 -12.75
C GLN A 320 3.39 22.24 -11.70
N ILE A 321 4.72 22.29 -11.74
CA ILE A 321 5.50 23.19 -10.88
C ILE A 321 5.57 24.56 -11.55
N GLY A 322 4.70 25.49 -11.14
CA GLY A 322 4.54 26.79 -11.81
C GLY A 322 4.31 26.64 -13.32
N ASP A 323 4.95 27.50 -14.11
CA ASP A 323 4.91 27.44 -15.59
C ASP A 323 6.15 26.76 -16.21
N THR A 324 6.83 25.89 -15.46
CA THR A 324 8.15 25.32 -15.85
C THR A 324 8.09 24.22 -16.91
N GLY A 325 6.92 23.60 -17.08
CA GLY A 325 6.73 22.43 -17.95
C GLY A 325 6.97 21.08 -17.28
N ILE A 326 7.48 21.07 -16.04
CA ILE A 326 7.78 19.87 -15.25
C ILE A 326 6.67 19.64 -14.22
N TRP A 327 6.35 18.38 -13.94
CA TRP A 327 5.22 17.98 -13.12
C TRP A 327 5.64 17.16 -11.90
N VAL A 328 4.83 17.19 -10.86
CA VAL A 328 4.87 16.22 -9.76
C VAL A 328 3.66 15.31 -9.89
N GLY A 329 3.92 14.01 -9.99
CA GLY A 329 2.93 12.95 -9.94
C GLY A 329 3.05 12.21 -8.61
N ASP A 330 3.96 11.24 -8.58
CA ASP A 330 4.35 10.52 -7.36
C ASP A 330 4.99 11.46 -6.33
N TYR A 331 4.56 11.34 -5.07
CA TYR A 331 5.13 12.06 -3.95
C TYR A 331 5.12 11.22 -2.68
N THR A 332 5.99 11.59 -1.75
CA THR A 332 5.90 11.14 -0.35
C THR A 332 5.81 12.35 0.58
N ILE A 333 5.13 12.21 1.72
CA ILE A 333 4.98 13.28 2.71
C ILE A 333 5.28 12.77 4.12
N GLN A 334 6.11 13.49 4.88
CA GLN A 334 6.57 13.10 6.22
C GLN A 334 6.51 14.27 7.22
N PRO A 335 6.40 14.00 8.53
CA PRO A 335 6.36 15.03 9.57
C PRO A 335 7.72 15.66 9.86
N GLU A 336 7.70 16.84 10.49
CA GLU A 336 8.87 17.60 10.95
C GLU A 336 9.73 16.79 11.92
N ASN A 337 9.12 16.06 12.85
CA ASN A 337 9.83 15.21 13.81
C ASN A 337 10.00 13.75 13.35
N GLY A 338 9.88 13.48 12.05
CA GLY A 338 10.14 12.16 11.48
C GLY A 338 11.58 11.71 11.78
N GLY A 339 11.72 10.52 12.37
CA GLY A 339 13.03 9.86 12.46
C GLY A 339 13.42 9.23 11.13
N LEU A 340 14.70 8.86 10.97
CA LEU A 340 15.22 8.24 9.74
C LEU A 340 14.37 7.06 9.24
N GLY A 341 13.73 6.32 10.15
CA GLY A 341 12.93 5.16 9.76
C GLY A 341 11.67 5.50 8.97
N VAL A 342 11.00 6.62 9.26
CA VAL A 342 9.83 7.09 8.48
C VAL A 342 10.27 7.45 7.07
N PHE A 343 11.31 8.28 6.93
CA PHE A 343 11.88 8.64 5.63
C PHE A 343 12.34 7.43 4.81
N ALA A 344 12.94 6.43 5.47
CA ALA A 344 13.36 5.21 4.80
C ALA A 344 12.17 4.37 4.32
N HIS A 345 11.11 4.26 5.12
CA HIS A 345 9.88 3.53 4.81
C HIS A 345 9.13 4.16 3.63
N GLU A 346 8.87 5.47 3.69
CA GLU A 346 8.18 6.17 2.60
C GLU A 346 8.95 6.10 1.29
N TYR A 347 10.28 6.22 1.35
CA TYR A 347 11.11 6.04 0.16
C TYR A 347 11.09 4.59 -0.35
N GLY A 348 10.80 3.62 0.50
CA GLY A 348 10.59 2.22 0.11
C GLY A 348 9.38 2.06 -0.80
N HIS A 349 8.28 2.74 -0.49
CA HIS A 349 7.09 2.81 -1.35
C HIS A 349 7.39 3.46 -2.69
N ASP A 350 8.19 4.52 -2.71
CA ASP A 350 8.57 5.20 -3.95
C ASP A 350 9.38 4.29 -4.90
N LEU A 351 10.11 3.31 -4.36
CA LEU A 351 10.77 2.25 -5.15
C LEU A 351 9.80 1.12 -5.57
N GLY A 352 8.62 1.06 -4.96
CA GLY A 352 7.53 0.12 -5.25
C GLY A 352 7.42 -1.06 -4.31
N LEU A 353 7.86 -0.92 -3.05
CA LEU A 353 7.55 -1.88 -2.00
C LEU A 353 6.18 -1.56 -1.37
N PRO A 354 5.32 -2.55 -1.13
CA PRO A 354 4.06 -2.34 -0.42
C PRO A 354 4.28 -2.25 1.10
N ASP A 355 3.24 -1.83 1.81
CA ASP A 355 3.14 -2.05 3.25
C ASP A 355 3.04 -3.57 3.56
N GLU A 356 3.80 -4.01 4.58
CA GLU A 356 3.79 -5.39 5.08
C GLU A 356 3.08 -5.52 6.44
N TYR A 357 2.57 -4.42 7.01
CA TYR A 357 1.64 -4.47 8.14
C TYR A 357 0.18 -4.59 7.67
N ASP A 358 -0.75 -4.80 8.59
CA ASP A 358 -2.18 -4.82 8.26
C ASP A 358 -2.70 -3.38 8.07
N THR A 359 -2.85 -2.96 6.81
CA THR A 359 -3.31 -1.63 6.39
C THR A 359 -4.82 -1.45 6.51
N SER A 360 -5.60 -2.51 6.73
CA SER A 360 -7.06 -2.42 6.83
C SER A 360 -7.55 -1.82 8.16
N GLY A 361 -6.66 -1.65 9.13
CA GLY A 361 -6.98 -1.17 10.48
C GLY A 361 -7.65 -2.23 11.37
N GLY A 362 -7.71 -3.49 10.92
CA GLY A 362 -8.36 -4.59 11.65
C GLY A 362 -7.50 -5.29 12.69
N GLY A 363 -6.20 -4.99 12.77
CA GLY A 363 -5.30 -5.54 13.79
C GLY A 363 -3.82 -5.39 13.45
N GLU A 364 -2.99 -6.22 14.08
CA GLU A 364 -1.56 -6.35 13.75
C GLU A 364 -1.30 -7.73 13.18
N ASN A 365 -0.38 -7.85 12.23
CA ASN A 365 0.12 -9.14 11.77
C ASN A 365 1.50 -9.46 12.41
N SER A 366 2.14 -10.52 11.95
CA SER A 366 3.42 -11.00 12.51
C SER A 366 4.68 -10.40 11.88
N THR A 367 4.57 -9.56 10.84
CA THR A 367 5.75 -8.90 10.23
C THR A 367 6.44 -8.00 11.25
N GLY A 368 5.66 -7.29 12.07
CA GLY A 368 6.13 -6.62 13.28
C GLY A 368 7.42 -5.82 13.07
N PHE A 369 8.40 -6.00 13.94
CA PHE A 369 9.68 -5.29 13.83
C PHE A 369 10.68 -5.93 12.85
N TRP A 370 10.32 -6.98 12.10
CA TRP A 370 11.27 -7.71 11.26
C TRP A 370 11.68 -7.01 9.98
N THR A 371 10.96 -5.97 9.56
CA THR A 371 11.08 -5.36 8.23
C THR A 371 10.82 -3.86 8.28
N LEU A 372 11.52 -3.10 7.43
CA LEU A 372 11.31 -1.67 7.23
C LEU A 372 9.86 -1.36 6.83
N MET A 373 9.25 -2.21 6.01
CA MET A 373 7.90 -2.03 5.47
C MET A 373 6.79 -2.37 6.49
N SER A 374 7.14 -2.51 7.76
CA SER A 374 6.23 -2.71 8.89
C SER A 374 6.67 -1.86 10.08
N SER A 375 6.52 -2.35 11.31
CA SER A 375 6.95 -1.62 12.52
C SER A 375 8.48 -1.45 12.60
N GLY A 376 9.27 -2.08 11.73
CA GLY A 376 10.73 -1.92 11.69
C GLY A 376 11.19 -0.50 11.34
N SER A 377 10.32 0.32 10.73
CA SER A 377 10.54 1.77 10.55
C SER A 377 10.53 2.54 11.87
N TRP A 378 9.82 2.04 12.89
CA TRP A 378 9.72 2.67 14.20
C TRP A 378 10.75 2.16 15.22
N LEU A 379 11.70 1.33 14.78
CA LEU A 379 12.83 0.92 15.61
C LEU A 379 13.70 2.11 16.01
N GLY A 380 14.56 1.88 16.99
CA GLY A 380 15.42 2.93 17.47
C GLY A 380 16.61 2.45 18.28
N THR A 381 17.41 3.41 18.72
CA THR A 381 18.63 3.14 19.49
C THR A 381 18.37 2.76 20.96
N GLY A 382 17.09 2.68 21.36
CA GLY A 382 16.65 2.33 22.72
C GLY A 382 16.88 3.43 23.75
N LYS A 383 16.83 4.71 23.31
CA LYS A 383 17.23 5.87 24.13
C LYS A 383 16.06 6.83 24.41
N GLN A 384 16.04 7.98 23.74
CA GLN A 384 15.13 9.10 24.04
C GLN A 384 14.13 9.35 22.91
N SER A 385 13.94 8.38 22.02
CA SER A 385 12.93 8.39 20.97
C SER A 385 12.75 6.98 20.41
N ILE A 386 11.63 6.76 19.72
CA ILE A 386 11.42 5.68 18.76
C ILE A 386 11.52 6.23 17.33
N GLY A 387 11.70 5.37 16.34
CA GLY A 387 11.84 5.76 14.92
C GLY A 387 13.17 6.44 14.54
N ASP A 388 14.10 6.63 15.48
CA ASP A 388 15.39 7.31 15.20
C ASP A 388 16.34 6.48 14.33
N LEU A 389 16.13 5.16 14.24
CA LEU A 389 16.95 4.28 13.41
C LEU A 389 16.18 2.99 13.01
N PRO A 390 15.90 2.78 11.71
CA PRO A 390 15.13 1.62 11.26
C PRO A 390 15.93 0.31 11.33
N GLY A 391 15.22 -0.82 11.19
CA GLY A 391 15.81 -2.15 10.93
C GLY A 391 16.22 -2.36 9.47
N ASP A 392 16.89 -3.47 9.17
CA ASP A 392 17.14 -3.85 7.77
C ASP A 392 15.84 -4.32 7.08
N MET A 393 15.78 -4.12 5.77
CA MET A 393 14.76 -4.72 4.89
C MET A 393 14.82 -6.24 4.94
N ASN A 394 13.68 -6.91 4.81
CA ASN A 394 13.65 -8.37 4.75
C ASN A 394 14.19 -8.89 3.38
N ALA A 395 14.37 -10.20 3.25
CA ALA A 395 14.84 -10.79 1.99
C ALA A 395 13.87 -10.55 0.82
N TRP A 396 12.56 -10.52 1.06
CA TRP A 396 11.55 -10.30 0.03
C TRP A 396 11.64 -8.87 -0.54
N ASP A 397 11.74 -7.83 0.30
CA ASP A 397 11.98 -6.44 -0.10
C ASP A 397 13.20 -6.33 -1.01
N LYS A 398 14.33 -6.90 -0.57
CA LYS A 398 15.58 -6.89 -1.35
C LYS A 398 15.44 -7.67 -2.65
N LEU A 399 14.61 -8.72 -2.68
CA LEU A 399 14.32 -9.47 -3.90
C LEU A 399 13.52 -8.62 -4.89
N GLN A 400 12.47 -7.95 -4.40
CA GLN A 400 11.65 -7.03 -5.20
C GLN A 400 12.50 -5.91 -5.80
N LEU A 401 13.43 -5.34 -5.04
CA LEU A 401 14.30 -4.25 -5.51
C LEU A 401 15.49 -4.73 -6.36
N GLY A 402 15.63 -6.05 -6.57
CA GLY A 402 16.74 -6.63 -7.33
C GLY A 402 18.10 -6.56 -6.61
N TRP A 403 18.10 -6.36 -5.30
CA TRP A 403 19.30 -6.22 -4.46
C TRP A 403 19.73 -7.52 -3.76
N LEU A 404 18.82 -8.50 -3.66
CA LEU A 404 19.08 -9.75 -2.96
C LEU A 404 20.04 -10.68 -3.72
N ASP A 405 21.11 -11.13 -3.06
CA ASP A 405 21.88 -12.31 -3.46
C ASP A 405 21.27 -13.57 -2.80
N TYR A 406 20.78 -14.52 -3.59
CA TYR A 406 20.04 -15.68 -3.09
C TYR A 406 20.41 -17.01 -3.77
N ASP A 407 20.32 -18.09 -2.99
CA ASP A 407 20.31 -19.46 -3.50
C ASP A 407 18.86 -19.93 -3.76
N VAL A 408 18.69 -20.98 -4.59
CA VAL A 408 17.39 -21.58 -4.88
C VAL A 408 17.33 -23.05 -4.48
N ALA A 409 16.22 -23.46 -3.86
CA ALA A 409 15.88 -24.85 -3.61
C ALA A 409 14.50 -25.19 -4.16
N ASN A 410 14.16 -26.48 -4.15
CA ASN A 410 12.87 -27.00 -4.58
C ASN A 410 12.22 -27.78 -3.43
N ALA A 411 10.91 -27.59 -3.23
CA ALA A 411 10.10 -28.33 -2.27
C ALA A 411 10.34 -29.85 -2.37
N GLY A 412 10.46 -30.49 -1.21
CA GLY A 412 10.64 -31.94 -1.09
C GLY A 412 11.93 -32.53 -1.71
N LYS A 413 12.80 -31.73 -2.34
CA LYS A 413 14.05 -32.18 -2.96
C LYS A 413 15.24 -31.86 -2.07
N ARG A 414 16.10 -32.87 -1.85
CA ARG A 414 17.28 -32.71 -0.98
C ARG A 414 18.30 -31.76 -1.61
N SER A 415 18.71 -30.73 -0.87
CA SER A 415 19.79 -29.81 -1.24
C SER A 415 20.42 -29.21 0.03
N ASN A 416 21.67 -28.74 -0.06
CA ASN A 416 22.36 -28.09 1.06
C ASN A 416 22.79 -26.69 0.63
N HIS A 417 22.59 -25.72 1.50
CA HIS A 417 22.82 -24.30 1.23
C HIS A 417 23.58 -23.69 2.39
N LYS A 418 24.41 -22.71 2.11
CA LYS A 418 25.12 -21.97 3.15
C LYS A 418 24.87 -20.50 2.95
N LEU A 419 24.19 -19.89 3.91
CA LEU A 419 23.85 -18.48 3.86
C LEU A 419 24.86 -17.66 4.66
N GLY A 420 25.10 -16.44 4.20
CA GLY A 420 25.73 -15.36 4.95
C GLY A 420 24.74 -14.76 5.95
N VAL A 421 24.90 -13.47 6.23
CA VAL A 421 23.92 -12.69 7.00
C VAL A 421 22.98 -11.99 6.03
N ALA A 422 21.73 -11.73 6.42
CA ALA A 422 20.70 -11.18 5.52
C ALA A 422 20.94 -9.70 5.17
N GLU A 423 21.62 -8.98 6.06
CA GLU A 423 21.65 -7.53 6.07
C GLU A 423 22.49 -6.95 4.91
N TYR A 424 23.54 -7.66 4.47
CA TYR A 424 24.40 -7.23 3.37
C TYR A 424 25.08 -8.42 2.66
N ASN A 425 25.50 -8.19 1.42
CA ASN A 425 26.19 -9.20 0.62
C ASN A 425 27.45 -9.72 1.32
N THR A 426 27.57 -11.04 1.32
CA THR A 426 28.82 -11.73 1.71
C THR A 426 29.30 -12.59 0.54
N LYS A 427 30.26 -13.48 0.79
CA LYS A 427 30.65 -14.50 -0.20
C LYS A 427 29.63 -15.63 -0.36
N ASN A 428 28.66 -15.73 0.55
CA ASN A 428 27.55 -16.68 0.44
C ASN A 428 26.25 -15.87 0.39
N ALA A 429 25.24 -16.45 -0.25
CA ALA A 429 23.92 -15.87 -0.45
C ALA A 429 23.33 -15.34 0.86
N GLN A 430 22.58 -14.23 0.79
CA GLN A 430 21.87 -13.63 1.92
C GLN A 430 20.64 -14.45 2.31
N ALA A 431 19.96 -15.06 1.33
CA ALA A 431 18.76 -15.84 1.55
C ALA A 431 18.67 -17.08 0.66
N LEU A 432 17.72 -17.95 0.98
CA LEU A 432 17.34 -19.13 0.20
C LEU A 432 15.88 -19.04 -0.21
N VAL A 433 15.61 -19.05 -1.51
CA VAL A 433 14.26 -19.13 -2.08
C VAL A 433 13.91 -20.60 -2.36
N VAL A 434 12.95 -21.15 -1.63
CA VAL A 434 12.45 -22.52 -1.83
C VAL A 434 11.18 -22.47 -2.68
N GLN A 435 11.29 -22.94 -3.94
CA GLN A 435 10.17 -23.03 -4.87
C GLN A 435 9.20 -24.13 -4.44
N LEU A 436 7.92 -23.78 -4.31
CA LEU A 436 6.87 -24.71 -3.93
C LEU A 436 5.95 -25.05 -5.12
N PRO A 437 5.20 -26.16 -5.09
CA PRO A 437 4.11 -26.38 -6.02
C PRO A 437 3.11 -25.22 -5.94
N GLN A 438 2.49 -24.86 -7.08
CA GLN A 438 1.50 -23.79 -7.10
C GLN A 438 0.33 -24.07 -6.14
N LYS A 439 -0.18 -23.02 -5.50
CA LYS A 439 -1.38 -23.05 -4.66
C LYS A 439 -2.60 -22.90 -5.56
N THR A 440 -3.49 -23.90 -5.54
CA THR A 440 -4.78 -23.79 -6.22
C THR A 440 -5.75 -23.04 -5.32
N VAL A 441 -6.32 -21.94 -5.81
CA VAL A 441 -7.29 -21.11 -5.09
C VAL A 441 -8.59 -21.05 -5.88
N THR A 442 -9.72 -21.20 -5.18
CA THR A 442 -11.07 -21.12 -5.76
C THR A 442 -11.71 -19.80 -5.33
N THR A 443 -11.98 -18.92 -6.29
CA THR A 443 -12.53 -17.58 -6.05
C THR A 443 -14.03 -17.57 -6.40
N PRO A 444 -14.92 -17.24 -5.45
CA PRO A 444 -16.34 -17.06 -5.73
C PRO A 444 -16.58 -15.86 -6.68
N VAL A 445 -17.38 -16.08 -7.72
CA VAL A 445 -17.80 -15.04 -8.68
C VAL A 445 -19.25 -14.65 -8.36
N VAL A 446 -20.22 -15.29 -9.00
CA VAL A 446 -21.65 -15.16 -8.73
C VAL A 446 -22.32 -16.49 -9.06
N THR A 447 -23.35 -16.89 -8.33
CA THR A 447 -24.13 -18.10 -8.69
C THR A 447 -24.85 -17.86 -10.02
N PRO A 448 -24.76 -18.73 -11.05
CA PRO A 448 -25.45 -18.55 -12.34
C PRO A 448 -26.92 -18.14 -12.19
N ALA A 449 -27.40 -17.24 -13.06
CA ALA A 449 -28.78 -16.74 -13.00
C ALA A 449 -29.80 -17.86 -13.29
N GLN A 450 -29.42 -18.80 -14.17
CA GLN A 450 -30.12 -20.03 -14.43
C GLN A 450 -29.12 -21.21 -14.52
N GLY A 451 -29.59 -22.41 -14.21
CA GLY A 451 -28.80 -23.62 -14.46
C GLY A 451 -27.58 -23.76 -13.55
N THR A 452 -26.46 -24.21 -14.12
CA THR A 452 -25.22 -24.54 -13.41
C THR A 452 -23.99 -23.87 -13.97
N THR A 453 -24.10 -23.22 -15.13
CA THR A 453 -23.01 -22.56 -15.84
C THR A 453 -23.43 -21.19 -16.38
N GLN A 454 -22.45 -20.33 -16.61
CA GLN A 454 -22.62 -18.99 -17.15
C GLN A 454 -21.43 -18.65 -18.06
N TRP A 455 -21.62 -17.73 -19.03
CA TRP A 455 -20.49 -17.19 -19.78
C TRP A 455 -19.69 -16.24 -18.89
N TRP A 456 -18.37 -16.34 -18.94
CA TRP A 456 -17.45 -15.49 -18.20
C TRP A 456 -16.39 -14.92 -19.12
N SER A 457 -16.10 -13.64 -18.93
CA SER A 457 -15.17 -12.88 -19.77
C SER A 457 -13.71 -13.28 -19.60
N GLY A 458 -13.37 -14.01 -18.54
CA GLY A 458 -12.01 -14.05 -18.02
C GLY A 458 -11.74 -12.86 -17.09
N SER A 459 -10.66 -12.97 -16.33
CA SER A 459 -10.10 -11.93 -15.46
C SER A 459 -8.60 -11.86 -15.73
N GLY A 460 -8.03 -10.66 -15.69
CA GLY A 460 -6.62 -10.42 -15.98
C GLY A 460 -6.37 -9.06 -16.65
N ASN A 461 -5.11 -8.73 -16.82
CA ASN A 461 -4.65 -7.47 -17.39
C ASN A 461 -4.46 -7.58 -18.90
N ASP A 462 -4.50 -6.45 -19.59
CA ASP A 462 -4.30 -6.28 -21.03
C ASP A 462 -5.24 -7.17 -21.88
N LEU A 463 -6.40 -7.54 -21.34
CA LEU A 463 -7.35 -8.44 -21.99
C LEU A 463 -8.12 -7.73 -23.10
N ARG A 464 -8.43 -8.46 -24.17
CA ARG A 464 -9.36 -8.05 -25.23
C ARG A 464 -10.24 -9.24 -25.59
N ASN A 465 -10.90 -9.80 -24.59
CA ASN A 465 -11.67 -11.03 -24.73
C ASN A 465 -13.01 -10.73 -25.39
N THR A 466 -13.44 -11.59 -26.31
CA THR A 466 -14.69 -11.41 -27.04
C THR A 466 -15.54 -12.67 -27.07
N LEU A 467 -16.85 -12.50 -27.00
CA LEU A 467 -17.86 -13.52 -27.28
C LEU A 467 -18.77 -13.01 -28.40
N SER A 468 -18.75 -13.65 -29.57
CA SER A 468 -19.40 -13.13 -30.79
C SER A 468 -20.29 -14.14 -31.51
N ARG A 469 -21.35 -13.66 -32.16
CA ARG A 469 -22.34 -14.47 -32.88
C ARG A 469 -22.96 -13.70 -34.06
N SER A 470 -23.29 -14.41 -35.14
CA SER A 470 -24.11 -13.88 -36.24
C SER A 470 -25.60 -13.84 -35.90
N VAL A 471 -26.27 -12.72 -36.21
CA VAL A 471 -27.72 -12.56 -36.06
C VAL A 471 -28.34 -12.08 -37.37
N ASP A 472 -29.33 -12.81 -37.87
CA ASP A 472 -30.05 -12.47 -39.10
C ASP A 472 -31.37 -11.75 -38.76
N LEU A 473 -31.40 -10.43 -38.94
CA LEU A 473 -32.60 -9.60 -38.77
C LEU A 473 -33.28 -9.28 -40.11
N THR A 474 -32.93 -9.99 -41.19
CA THR A 474 -33.55 -9.79 -42.50
C THR A 474 -35.06 -9.98 -42.43
N GLY A 475 -35.82 -9.00 -42.91
CA GLY A 475 -37.28 -9.02 -42.88
C GLY A 475 -37.90 -8.78 -41.51
N LYS A 476 -37.12 -8.39 -40.50
CA LYS A 476 -37.62 -7.99 -39.16
C LYS A 476 -37.80 -6.49 -39.07
N ALA A 477 -38.80 -6.04 -38.31
CA ALA A 477 -39.10 -4.61 -38.11
C ALA A 477 -38.53 -4.06 -36.79
N SER A 478 -38.38 -4.93 -35.78
CA SER A 478 -37.88 -4.59 -34.45
C SER A 478 -37.06 -5.75 -33.89
N ALA A 479 -36.05 -5.44 -33.08
CA ALA A 479 -35.25 -6.43 -32.39
C ALA A 479 -34.63 -5.88 -31.10
N ALA A 480 -34.41 -6.75 -30.12
CA ALA A 480 -33.70 -6.45 -28.90
C ALA A 480 -32.89 -7.65 -28.42
N LEU A 481 -31.73 -7.38 -27.84
CA LEU A 481 -30.93 -8.32 -27.07
C LEU A 481 -31.25 -8.12 -25.58
N THR A 482 -31.48 -9.20 -24.85
CA THR A 482 -31.59 -9.19 -23.38
C THR A 482 -30.68 -10.24 -22.78
N LEU A 483 -30.15 -9.98 -21.59
CA LEU A 483 -29.35 -10.93 -20.82
C LEU A 483 -29.43 -10.59 -19.33
N ASP A 484 -29.07 -11.56 -18.49
CA ASP A 484 -28.71 -11.34 -17.09
C ASP A 484 -27.19 -11.16 -17.03
N GLY A 485 -26.75 -9.94 -16.67
CA GLY A 485 -25.35 -9.57 -16.59
C GLY A 485 -24.92 -9.28 -15.15
N TRP A 486 -23.77 -9.80 -14.74
CA TRP A 486 -23.11 -9.45 -13.48
C TRP A 486 -21.67 -9.06 -13.78
N TRP A 487 -21.14 -8.06 -13.10
CA TRP A 487 -19.77 -7.61 -13.31
C TRP A 487 -19.13 -7.11 -12.02
N ASP A 488 -17.83 -7.36 -11.96
CA ASP A 488 -16.90 -6.82 -10.98
C ASP A 488 -15.65 -6.44 -11.77
N THR A 489 -15.54 -5.16 -12.10
CA THR A 489 -14.56 -4.59 -13.04
C THR A 489 -13.97 -3.33 -12.43
N GLU A 490 -12.70 -3.05 -12.70
CA GLU A 490 -12.09 -1.80 -12.24
C GLU A 490 -12.84 -0.59 -12.80
N GLN A 491 -13.37 0.24 -11.91
CA GLN A 491 -14.26 1.34 -12.29
C GLN A 491 -13.50 2.37 -13.13
N ASP A 492 -14.04 2.65 -14.31
CA ASP A 492 -13.52 3.63 -15.28
C ASP A 492 -12.18 3.26 -15.94
N TYR A 493 -11.68 2.03 -15.74
CA TYR A 493 -10.49 1.48 -16.42
C TYR A 493 -10.82 0.22 -17.23
N ASP A 494 -11.60 -0.68 -16.62
CA ASP A 494 -12.05 -1.91 -17.24
C ASP A 494 -13.47 -1.77 -17.78
N TYR A 495 -13.67 -2.27 -19.01
CA TYR A 495 -14.92 -2.07 -19.73
C TYR A 495 -15.41 -3.33 -20.44
N LEU A 496 -16.71 -3.62 -20.26
CA LEU A 496 -17.44 -4.52 -21.15
C LEU A 496 -18.27 -3.71 -22.16
N TYR A 497 -17.91 -3.85 -23.43
CA TYR A 497 -18.68 -3.27 -24.54
C TYR A 497 -19.62 -4.31 -25.14
N THR A 498 -20.88 -3.94 -25.35
CA THR A 498 -21.80 -4.67 -26.25
C THR A 498 -21.79 -3.99 -27.59
N GLU A 499 -21.37 -4.70 -28.64
CA GLU A 499 -21.05 -4.12 -29.94
C GLU A 499 -21.75 -4.86 -31.09
N VAL A 500 -22.12 -4.10 -32.12
CA VAL A 500 -22.70 -4.62 -33.36
C VAL A 500 -21.83 -4.24 -34.54
N SER A 501 -21.74 -5.14 -35.53
CA SER A 501 -21.08 -4.90 -36.81
C SER A 501 -21.98 -5.35 -37.97
N THR A 502 -22.07 -4.54 -39.02
CA THR A 502 -22.83 -4.84 -40.25
C THR A 502 -21.94 -5.35 -41.38
N ASP A 503 -20.61 -5.26 -41.23
CA ASP A 503 -19.60 -5.65 -42.22
C ASP A 503 -18.55 -6.64 -41.69
N GLY A 504 -18.65 -7.02 -40.42
CA GLY A 504 -17.73 -7.92 -39.72
C GLY A 504 -16.38 -7.30 -39.32
N SER A 505 -16.10 -6.06 -39.71
CA SER A 505 -14.81 -5.39 -39.51
C SER A 505 -14.91 -4.16 -38.61
N ASN A 506 -15.95 -3.35 -38.79
CA ASN A 506 -16.23 -2.15 -38.00
C ASN A 506 -17.26 -2.46 -36.93
N TRP A 507 -16.97 -2.09 -35.69
CA TRP A 507 -17.79 -2.42 -34.53
C TRP A 507 -18.26 -1.16 -33.83
N THR A 508 -19.54 -1.10 -33.52
CA THR A 508 -20.19 0.03 -32.87
C THR A 508 -20.72 -0.41 -31.51
N PRO A 509 -20.19 0.14 -30.39
CA PRO A 509 -20.82 0.00 -29.08
C PRO A 509 -22.23 0.58 -29.09
N ILE A 510 -23.19 -0.14 -28.52
CA ILE A 510 -24.61 0.25 -28.51
C ILE A 510 -25.08 0.58 -27.10
N ASP A 511 -25.96 1.57 -26.99
CA ASP A 511 -26.61 1.91 -25.72
C ASP A 511 -27.49 0.74 -25.23
N GLY A 512 -27.66 0.65 -23.91
CA GLY A 512 -28.51 -0.33 -23.26
C GLY A 512 -29.06 0.21 -21.95
N THR A 513 -29.99 -0.53 -21.34
CA THR A 513 -30.64 -0.16 -20.07
C THR A 513 -30.70 -1.32 -19.09
N LEU A 514 -30.70 -0.99 -17.81
CA LEU A 514 -31.04 -1.89 -16.71
C LEU A 514 -32.58 -2.10 -16.63
N ALA A 515 -33.02 -3.00 -15.75
CA ALA A 515 -34.43 -3.35 -15.56
C ALA A 515 -35.34 -2.17 -15.20
N ASP A 516 -34.80 -1.19 -14.48
CA ASP A 516 -35.49 0.03 -14.05
C ASP A 516 -35.51 1.13 -15.12
N GLY A 517 -34.88 0.89 -16.28
CA GLY A 517 -34.74 1.84 -17.38
C GLY A 517 -33.51 2.75 -17.28
N THR A 518 -32.67 2.60 -16.25
CA THR A 518 -31.41 3.34 -16.13
C THR A 518 -30.48 2.98 -17.29
N ALA A 519 -29.93 3.99 -17.97
CA ALA A 519 -28.98 3.77 -19.06
C ALA A 519 -27.64 3.22 -18.52
N ILE A 520 -26.98 2.36 -19.30
CA ILE A 520 -25.62 1.91 -18.97
C ILE A 520 -24.64 3.09 -19.01
N PRO A 521 -23.53 3.02 -18.25
CA PRO A 521 -22.54 4.08 -18.25
C PRO A 521 -21.82 4.22 -19.60
N LYS A 522 -20.98 5.25 -19.69
CA LYS A 522 -20.15 5.54 -20.85
C LYS A 522 -18.70 5.68 -20.43
N ASP A 523 -17.78 5.23 -21.26
CA ASP A 523 -16.35 5.45 -21.06
C ASP A 523 -15.97 6.94 -21.21
N GLY A 524 -14.71 7.28 -20.90
CA GLY A 524 -14.22 8.66 -21.02
C GLY A 524 -14.29 9.27 -22.43
N SER A 525 -14.49 8.44 -23.47
CA SER A 525 -14.73 8.88 -24.86
C SER A 525 -16.22 8.97 -25.22
N GLY A 526 -17.12 8.78 -24.26
CA GLY A 526 -18.57 8.84 -24.44
C GLY A 526 -19.17 7.59 -25.11
N LYS A 527 -18.45 6.46 -25.14
CA LYS A 527 -18.96 5.19 -25.72
C LYS A 527 -19.67 4.36 -24.65
N PRO A 528 -20.85 3.78 -24.93
CA PRO A 528 -21.56 2.94 -23.95
C PRO A 528 -20.76 1.69 -23.57
N ALA A 529 -20.58 1.47 -22.27
CA ALA A 529 -19.84 0.34 -21.71
C ALA A 529 -20.25 0.10 -20.25
N LEU A 530 -20.21 -1.16 -19.79
CA LEU A 530 -20.31 -1.47 -18.36
C LEU A 530 -18.93 -1.34 -17.72
N THR A 531 -18.89 -0.78 -16.51
CA THR A 531 -17.71 -0.65 -15.66
C THR A 531 -18.15 -0.61 -14.18
N GLY A 532 -17.21 -0.75 -13.23
CA GLY A 532 -17.47 -0.82 -11.79
C GLY A 532 -17.93 -2.20 -11.30
N THR A 533 -18.65 -2.25 -10.19
CA THR A 533 -19.08 -3.52 -9.55
C THR A 533 -20.56 -3.48 -9.19
N VAL A 534 -21.24 -4.63 -9.34
CA VAL A 534 -22.64 -4.83 -8.91
C VAL A 534 -22.77 -6.04 -7.98
N ASP A 535 -23.66 -5.95 -6.98
CA ASP A 535 -23.82 -7.02 -5.98
C ASP A 535 -24.60 -8.26 -6.49
N ALA A 536 -25.40 -8.08 -7.53
CA ALA A 536 -26.27 -9.12 -8.09
C ALA A 536 -26.48 -8.91 -9.59
N TYR A 537 -26.97 -9.94 -10.28
CA TYR A 537 -27.33 -9.86 -11.70
C TYR A 537 -28.28 -8.71 -11.98
N GLN A 538 -27.96 -7.98 -13.04
CA GLN A 538 -28.78 -6.95 -13.62
C GLN A 538 -29.41 -7.47 -14.91
N LYS A 539 -30.71 -7.23 -15.10
CA LYS A 539 -31.35 -7.48 -16.39
C LYS A 539 -30.96 -6.36 -17.34
N LEU A 540 -30.23 -6.71 -18.40
CA LEU A 540 -29.77 -5.75 -19.40
C LEU A 540 -30.60 -5.90 -20.68
N THR A 541 -30.97 -4.77 -21.28
CA THR A 541 -31.69 -4.71 -22.56
C THR A 541 -30.95 -3.77 -23.52
N PHE A 542 -30.65 -4.27 -24.71
CA PHE A 542 -29.99 -3.53 -25.78
C PHE A 542 -30.89 -3.50 -27.02
N PRO A 543 -31.42 -2.32 -27.42
CA PRO A 543 -32.25 -2.21 -28.61
C PRO A 543 -31.42 -2.41 -29.88
N LEU A 544 -31.91 -3.25 -30.78
CA LEU A 544 -31.27 -3.55 -32.08
C LEU A 544 -32.06 -2.99 -33.26
N ASN A 545 -33.06 -2.14 -33.02
CA ASN A 545 -33.96 -1.58 -34.03
C ASN A 545 -33.22 -0.84 -35.17
N ALA A 546 -32.08 -0.21 -34.87
CA ALA A 546 -31.24 0.46 -35.87
C ALA A 546 -30.68 -0.51 -36.94
N TYR A 547 -30.66 -1.80 -36.64
CA TYR A 547 -30.14 -2.87 -37.50
C TYR A 547 -31.24 -3.78 -38.06
N ALA A 548 -32.52 -3.41 -37.85
CA ALA A 548 -33.65 -4.15 -38.41
C ALA A 548 -33.52 -4.28 -39.94
N GLY A 549 -33.82 -5.47 -40.46
CA GLY A 549 -33.69 -5.78 -41.89
C GLY A 549 -32.28 -6.17 -42.36
N GLN A 550 -31.27 -6.19 -41.48
CA GLN A 550 -29.87 -6.48 -41.85
C GLN A 550 -29.38 -7.80 -41.23
N LYS A 551 -28.29 -8.34 -41.79
CA LYS A 551 -27.47 -9.35 -41.12
C LYS A 551 -26.37 -8.64 -40.33
N ILE A 552 -26.22 -8.99 -39.06
CA ILE A 552 -25.24 -8.38 -38.18
C ILE A 552 -24.39 -9.42 -37.46
N GLN A 553 -23.21 -9.00 -37.01
CA GLN A 553 -22.45 -9.66 -35.96
C GLN A 553 -22.69 -8.93 -34.64
N LEU A 554 -23.06 -9.68 -33.61
CA LEU A 554 -23.13 -9.20 -32.23
C LEU A 554 -21.87 -9.68 -31.50
N ARG A 555 -21.27 -8.84 -30.65
CA ARG A 555 -20.27 -9.32 -29.67
C ARG A 555 -20.34 -8.60 -28.34
N PHE A 556 -19.91 -9.30 -27.31
CA PHE A 556 -19.42 -8.72 -26.06
C PHE A 556 -17.90 -8.64 -26.15
N ARG A 557 -17.31 -7.50 -25.78
CA ARG A 557 -15.86 -7.30 -25.73
C ARG A 557 -15.48 -6.78 -24.34
N TYR A 558 -14.82 -7.63 -23.56
CA TYR A 558 -14.22 -7.25 -22.29
C TYR A 558 -12.79 -6.77 -22.55
N ALA A 559 -12.51 -5.52 -22.18
CA ALA A 559 -11.24 -4.87 -22.38
C ALA A 559 -10.74 -4.35 -21.04
N THR A 560 -9.55 -4.81 -20.64
CA THR A 560 -8.88 -4.37 -19.41
C THR A 560 -7.62 -3.58 -19.71
N ASP A 561 -7.26 -2.69 -18.81
CA ASP A 561 -6.00 -1.97 -18.88
C ASP A 561 -4.84 -2.87 -18.39
N GLY A 562 -3.65 -2.30 -18.18
CA GLY A 562 -2.50 -3.06 -17.68
C GLY A 562 -2.58 -3.41 -16.19
N GLY A 563 -3.65 -2.99 -15.49
CA GLY A 563 -3.75 -2.68 -14.07
C GLY A 563 -4.43 -3.72 -13.19
N VAL A 564 -5.54 -3.38 -12.55
CA VAL A 564 -6.19 -4.29 -11.59
C VAL A 564 -7.13 -5.22 -12.31
N ALA A 565 -6.86 -6.51 -12.21
CA ALA A 565 -7.83 -7.51 -12.60
C ALA A 565 -8.85 -7.75 -11.48
N GLN A 566 -10.06 -7.24 -11.66
CA GLN A 566 -11.23 -7.71 -10.88
C GLN A 566 -11.78 -9.02 -11.45
N LYS A 567 -12.86 -9.57 -10.89
CA LYS A 567 -13.38 -10.89 -11.28
C LYS A 567 -13.95 -10.93 -12.72
N GLY A 568 -14.17 -9.79 -13.36
CA GLY A 568 -14.60 -9.65 -14.74
C GLY A 568 -16.13 -9.59 -14.89
N PHE A 569 -16.62 -9.98 -16.05
CA PHE A 569 -18.04 -9.98 -16.41
C PHE A 569 -18.57 -11.39 -16.64
N THR A 570 -19.82 -11.60 -16.24
CA THR A 570 -20.59 -12.80 -16.55
C THR A 570 -21.90 -12.47 -17.25
N ALA A 571 -22.28 -13.32 -18.21
CA ALA A 571 -23.57 -13.26 -18.89
C ALA A 571 -24.28 -14.60 -18.84
N ASP A 572 -25.59 -14.53 -18.59
CA ASP A 572 -26.51 -15.66 -18.63
C ASP A 572 -27.84 -15.26 -19.28
N GLU A 573 -28.67 -16.23 -19.64
CA GLU A 573 -29.98 -16.04 -20.28
C GLU A 573 -29.96 -15.09 -21.51
N ILE A 574 -28.90 -15.18 -22.31
CA ILE A 574 -28.67 -14.31 -23.49
C ILE A 574 -29.73 -14.63 -24.55
N THR A 575 -30.59 -13.67 -24.86
CA THR A 575 -31.73 -13.86 -25.75
C THR A 575 -31.83 -12.71 -26.75
N VAL A 576 -31.99 -13.02 -28.04
CA VAL A 576 -32.40 -12.01 -29.04
C VAL A 576 -33.83 -12.29 -29.46
N THR A 577 -34.69 -11.28 -29.32
CA THR A 577 -36.08 -11.31 -29.75
C THR A 577 -36.26 -10.33 -30.90
N ALA A 578 -36.95 -10.75 -31.97
CA ALA A 578 -37.31 -9.89 -33.09
C ALA A 578 -38.79 -10.04 -33.43
N ASP A 579 -39.49 -8.91 -33.59
CA ASP A 579 -40.95 -8.84 -33.82
C ASP A 579 -41.76 -9.70 -32.83
N GLY A 580 -41.34 -9.70 -31.57
CA GLY A 580 -41.99 -10.45 -30.48
C GLY A 580 -41.66 -11.95 -30.42
N ALA A 581 -40.83 -12.48 -31.33
CA ALA A 581 -40.41 -13.88 -31.34
C ALA A 581 -38.91 -14.05 -31.04
N THR A 582 -38.56 -15.03 -30.21
CA THR A 582 -37.17 -15.38 -29.92
C THR A 582 -36.47 -15.91 -31.16
N LEU A 583 -35.37 -15.28 -31.57
CA LEU A 583 -34.49 -15.75 -32.64
C LEU A 583 -33.48 -16.77 -32.13
N PHE A 584 -32.90 -16.51 -30.95
CA PHE A 584 -32.10 -17.48 -30.21
C PHE A 584 -32.11 -17.14 -28.71
N SER A 585 -31.79 -18.15 -27.91
CA SER A 585 -31.58 -18.03 -26.47
C SER A 585 -30.43 -18.97 -26.07
N ASP A 586 -29.56 -18.51 -25.17
CA ASP A 586 -28.43 -19.27 -24.63
C ASP A 586 -28.28 -19.00 -23.12
N ASN A 587 -28.37 -20.06 -22.33
CA ASN A 587 -28.21 -20.08 -20.87
C ASN A 587 -26.89 -20.75 -20.44
N ALA A 588 -25.91 -20.80 -21.35
CA ALA A 588 -24.57 -21.37 -21.18
C ALA A 588 -24.49 -22.88 -20.87
N GLU A 589 -25.60 -23.60 -20.62
CA GLU A 589 -25.59 -25.02 -20.22
C GLU A 589 -25.10 -25.97 -21.32
N THR A 590 -25.31 -25.61 -22.59
CA THR A 590 -24.96 -26.48 -23.73
C THR A 590 -24.14 -25.73 -24.75
N ALA A 591 -23.09 -26.36 -25.29
CA ALA A 591 -22.20 -25.70 -26.25
C ALA A 591 -22.99 -25.36 -27.53
N ASP A 592 -23.10 -24.08 -27.85
CA ASP A 592 -23.69 -23.62 -29.10
C ASP A 592 -22.57 -23.18 -30.05
N ALA A 593 -22.40 -23.95 -31.12
CA ALA A 593 -21.35 -23.75 -32.13
C ALA A 593 -21.47 -22.43 -32.91
N ALA A 594 -22.60 -21.71 -32.81
CA ALA A 594 -22.74 -20.38 -33.41
C ALA A 594 -22.08 -19.27 -32.59
N TRP A 595 -21.65 -19.53 -31.34
CA TRP A 595 -20.76 -18.63 -30.62
C TRP A 595 -19.30 -18.84 -31.00
N THR A 596 -18.60 -17.73 -31.23
CA THR A 596 -17.13 -17.69 -31.33
C THR A 596 -16.59 -16.96 -30.10
N ALA A 597 -15.97 -17.73 -29.19
CA ALA A 597 -15.34 -17.21 -27.99
C ALA A 597 -13.82 -17.06 -28.18
N THR A 598 -13.28 -15.91 -27.81
CA THR A 598 -11.85 -15.64 -27.69
C THR A 598 -11.62 -15.10 -26.27
N GLY A 599 -11.06 -15.93 -25.39
CA GLY A 599 -10.85 -15.61 -23.97
C GLY A 599 -12.08 -15.79 -23.07
N PHE A 600 -13.30 -15.63 -23.59
CA PHE A 600 -14.51 -16.03 -22.86
C PHE A 600 -14.55 -17.55 -22.65
N SER A 601 -15.06 -17.97 -21.50
CA SER A 601 -15.25 -19.38 -21.14
C SER A 601 -16.55 -19.57 -20.38
N ARG A 602 -16.86 -20.81 -19.98
CA ARG A 602 -18.04 -21.12 -19.16
C ARG A 602 -17.61 -21.61 -17.81
N ILE A 603 -18.20 -21.02 -16.77
CA ILE A 603 -17.86 -21.29 -15.37
C ILE A 603 -19.13 -21.59 -14.58
N GLY A 604 -19.00 -22.21 -13.41
CA GLY A 604 -20.08 -22.31 -12.43
C GLY A 604 -20.16 -21.04 -11.56
N ALA A 605 -20.32 -21.20 -10.25
CA ALA A 605 -20.37 -20.06 -9.30
C ALA A 605 -18.98 -19.52 -8.88
N SER A 606 -17.90 -20.09 -9.40
CA SER A 606 -16.53 -19.77 -8.99
C SER A 606 -15.54 -20.10 -10.11
N ILE A 607 -14.37 -19.47 -10.02
CA ILE A 607 -13.18 -19.75 -10.85
C ILE A 607 -12.11 -20.42 -9.99
N THR A 608 -11.13 -21.06 -10.64
CA THR A 608 -10.02 -21.70 -9.95
C THR A 608 -8.73 -21.40 -10.69
N ASP A 609 -7.79 -20.80 -9.97
CA ASP A 609 -6.50 -20.36 -10.49
C ASP A 609 -5.35 -20.96 -9.67
N ASN A 610 -4.16 -20.99 -10.27
CA ASN A 610 -2.95 -21.51 -9.64
C ASN A 610 -1.95 -20.38 -9.42
N TYR A 611 -1.57 -20.18 -8.17
CA TYR A 611 -0.69 -19.10 -7.75
C TYR A 611 0.69 -19.64 -7.36
N ALA A 612 1.73 -18.87 -7.66
CA ALA A 612 3.07 -19.20 -7.20
C ALA A 612 3.15 -19.03 -5.68
N GLN A 613 4.05 -19.80 -5.06
CA GLN A 613 4.29 -19.69 -3.64
C GLN A 613 5.70 -20.18 -3.29
N TYR A 614 6.27 -19.60 -2.25
CA TYR A 614 7.66 -19.80 -1.88
C TYR A 614 7.84 -19.83 -0.35
N TYR A 615 8.96 -20.40 0.10
CA TYR A 615 9.54 -20.04 1.40
C TYR A 615 10.83 -19.25 1.17
N LEU A 616 11.01 -18.15 1.89
CA LEU A 616 12.28 -17.40 1.89
C LEU A 616 12.92 -17.59 3.25
N ALA A 617 14.13 -18.15 3.30
CA ALA A 617 14.87 -18.36 4.53
C ALA A 617 16.09 -17.43 4.57
N GLU A 618 16.21 -16.63 5.63
CA GLU A 618 17.26 -15.63 5.80
C GLU A 618 17.90 -15.69 7.20
N ASN A 619 19.18 -15.35 7.30
CA ASN A 619 19.93 -15.43 8.56
C ASN A 619 20.07 -14.03 9.17
N ARG A 620 19.18 -13.72 10.12
CA ARG A 620 19.08 -12.42 10.79
C ARG A 620 20.02 -12.36 11.99
N GLN A 621 20.86 -11.33 12.03
CA GLN A 621 21.86 -11.14 13.08
C GLN A 621 21.93 -9.67 13.49
N TYR A 622 22.40 -9.38 14.71
CA TYR A 622 22.57 -8.01 15.20
C TYR A 622 23.80 -7.31 14.57
N VAL A 623 23.77 -7.15 13.25
CA VAL A 623 24.76 -6.45 12.42
C VAL A 623 24.03 -5.42 11.56
N SER A 624 24.76 -4.58 10.82
CA SER A 624 24.11 -3.54 9.99
C SER A 624 23.13 -2.68 10.80
N TYR A 625 21.91 -2.44 10.28
CA TYR A 625 20.81 -1.74 10.95
C TYR A 625 20.10 -2.67 11.94
N ASP A 626 20.02 -3.97 11.69
CA ASP A 626 19.46 -5.00 12.59
C ASP A 626 20.16 -5.11 13.96
N LYS A 627 21.25 -4.39 14.20
CA LYS A 627 21.70 -4.09 15.57
C LYS A 627 20.59 -3.53 16.43
N VAL A 628 19.66 -2.76 15.85
CA VAL A 628 18.51 -2.21 16.56
C VAL A 628 17.47 -3.26 16.92
N LEU A 629 17.40 -4.43 16.28
CA LEU A 629 16.50 -5.51 16.72
C LEU A 629 16.79 -5.97 18.16
N LYS A 630 18.00 -5.72 18.66
CA LYS A 630 18.39 -6.04 20.03
C LYS A 630 17.86 -5.05 21.08
N VAL A 631 17.61 -3.80 20.69
CA VAL A 631 17.38 -2.68 21.64
C VAL A 631 16.23 -1.75 21.25
N GLY A 632 15.73 -1.87 20.04
CA GLY A 632 14.75 -1.01 19.41
C GLY A 632 13.30 -1.47 19.61
N PRO A 633 12.96 -2.77 19.47
CA PRO A 633 11.59 -3.23 19.68
C PRO A 633 11.07 -2.78 21.03
N TYR A 634 9.83 -2.28 21.06
CA TYR A 634 9.31 -1.54 22.20
C TYR A 634 7.87 -1.89 22.56
N ASN A 635 7.47 -1.57 23.79
CA ASN A 635 6.12 -1.77 24.31
C ASN A 635 5.70 -0.59 25.20
N TYR A 636 4.50 -0.08 24.98
CA TYR A 636 3.82 0.89 25.85
C TYR A 636 3.19 0.17 27.04
N GLY A 637 4.00 -0.10 28.07
CA GLY A 637 3.59 -0.92 29.20
C GLY A 637 3.07 -0.17 30.42
N PHE A 638 3.24 1.15 30.49
CA PHE A 638 3.06 1.96 31.72
C PHE A 638 1.91 2.96 31.64
N SER A 639 0.76 2.55 31.12
CA SER A 639 -0.35 3.46 30.79
C SER A 639 -0.90 4.28 31.97
N THR A 640 -0.68 3.87 33.24
CA THR A 640 -1.16 4.63 34.40
C THR A 640 -0.09 5.50 35.05
N THR A 641 1.19 5.17 34.90
CA THR A 641 2.28 5.92 35.53
C THR A 641 3.06 6.80 34.56
N ARG A 642 3.28 6.34 33.32
CA ARG A 642 4.12 6.96 32.28
C ARG A 642 3.60 6.56 30.88
N PRO A 643 2.46 7.10 30.42
CA PRO A 643 1.83 6.68 29.17
C PRO A 643 2.73 6.86 27.94
N ASP A 644 3.56 7.91 27.90
CA ASP A 644 4.48 8.17 26.78
C ASP A 644 5.83 7.43 26.90
N TRP A 645 5.95 6.54 27.90
CA TRP A 645 7.16 5.78 28.15
C TRP A 645 7.11 4.37 27.57
N VAL A 646 8.11 4.05 26.76
CA VAL A 646 8.30 2.72 26.21
C VAL A 646 9.40 1.96 26.95
N GLU A 647 9.17 0.66 27.18
CA GLU A 647 10.22 -0.30 27.51
C GLU A 647 10.69 -1.01 26.24
N HIS A 648 11.95 -1.45 26.21
CA HIS A 648 12.54 -2.12 25.06
C HIS A 648 12.84 -3.59 25.34
N TYR A 649 12.77 -4.41 24.29
CA TYR A 649 13.10 -5.84 24.31
C TYR A 649 13.77 -6.25 23.00
N ALA A 650 14.37 -7.45 22.99
CA ALA A 650 15.07 -7.96 21.83
C ALA A 650 14.17 -8.89 21.01
N TYR A 651 14.07 -8.63 19.71
CA TYR A 651 13.73 -9.66 18.73
C TYR A 651 14.89 -10.63 18.59
N GLN A 652 14.63 -11.94 18.52
CA GLN A 652 15.66 -12.97 18.50
C GLN A 652 16.50 -12.91 17.22
N ASN A 653 17.74 -13.41 17.25
CA ASN A 653 18.54 -13.61 16.05
C ASN A 653 18.54 -15.09 15.66
N GLY A 654 18.68 -15.38 14.37
CA GLY A 654 18.61 -16.76 13.87
C GLY A 654 18.11 -16.85 12.44
N LEU A 655 17.63 -18.02 12.05
CA LEU A 655 17.04 -18.24 10.74
C LEU A 655 15.57 -17.80 10.76
N LEU A 656 15.22 -16.71 10.09
CA LEU A 656 13.84 -16.31 9.85
C LEU A 656 13.34 -16.96 8.55
N ILE A 657 12.14 -17.51 8.56
CA ILE A 657 11.52 -18.12 7.38
C ILE A 657 10.22 -17.40 7.08
N TRP A 658 10.09 -16.87 5.88
CA TRP A 658 8.91 -16.18 5.39
C TRP A 658 8.11 -17.07 4.46
N LYS A 659 6.80 -16.91 4.49
CA LYS A 659 5.85 -17.48 3.54
C LYS A 659 5.47 -16.42 2.52
N TRP A 660 5.91 -16.58 1.27
CA TRP A 660 5.45 -15.76 0.15
C TRP A 660 4.32 -16.49 -0.58
N ASP A 661 3.14 -15.88 -0.68
CA ASP A 661 1.94 -16.42 -1.32
C ASP A 661 1.35 -15.41 -2.30
N THR A 662 1.56 -15.62 -3.61
CA THR A 662 1.12 -14.67 -4.64
C THR A 662 -0.40 -14.72 -4.89
N SER A 663 -1.16 -15.52 -4.13
CA SER A 663 -2.62 -15.48 -4.14
C SER A 663 -3.20 -14.35 -3.28
N GLN A 664 -2.38 -13.72 -2.45
CA GLN A 664 -2.73 -12.57 -1.63
C GLN A 664 -2.02 -11.33 -2.20
N ALA A 665 -2.69 -10.19 -2.20
CA ALA A 665 -2.13 -8.91 -2.66
C ALA A 665 -1.48 -8.11 -1.53
N ASP A 666 -1.79 -8.45 -0.28
CA ASP A 666 -1.46 -7.69 0.92
C ASP A 666 -1.29 -8.63 2.14
N ASP A 667 -0.87 -8.08 3.28
CA ASP A 667 -0.72 -8.78 4.55
C ASP A 667 -1.82 -8.42 5.58
N ASN A 668 -3.04 -8.09 5.11
CA ASN A 668 -4.21 -7.79 5.94
C ASN A 668 -4.80 -9.05 6.58
N THR A 669 -4.04 -9.66 7.49
CA THR A 669 -4.45 -10.87 8.22
C THR A 669 -5.78 -10.69 8.96
N SER A 670 -6.21 -9.47 9.27
CA SER A 670 -7.54 -9.20 9.85
C SER A 670 -8.69 -9.46 8.88
N GLN A 671 -8.46 -9.34 7.58
CA GLN A 671 -9.40 -9.71 6.52
C GLN A 671 -9.27 -11.18 6.12
N HIS A 672 -8.05 -11.71 6.07
CA HIS A 672 -7.75 -13.10 5.69
C HIS A 672 -6.85 -13.81 6.73
N PRO A 673 -7.39 -14.23 7.89
CA PRO A 673 -6.58 -14.70 9.00
C PRO A 673 -5.60 -15.84 8.69
N GLY A 674 -4.33 -15.57 8.96
CA GLY A 674 -3.18 -16.43 8.75
C GLY A 674 -2.74 -16.63 7.31
N GLU A 675 -3.27 -15.81 6.39
CA GLU A 675 -2.81 -15.71 5.01
C GLU A 675 -2.32 -14.27 4.77
N GLY A 676 -1.47 -14.07 3.78
CA GLY A 676 -0.89 -12.78 3.45
C GLY A 676 0.11 -12.93 2.30
N LEU A 677 0.47 -11.82 1.67
CA LEU A 677 1.48 -11.75 0.64
C LEU A 677 2.84 -12.28 1.16
N ILE A 678 3.32 -11.79 2.29
CA ILE A 678 4.65 -12.14 2.84
C ILE A 678 4.67 -12.14 4.40
N LEU A 679 4.40 -13.30 5.01
CA LEU A 679 4.35 -13.40 6.48
C LEU A 679 5.52 -14.21 7.08
N PRO A 680 6.14 -13.77 8.20
CA PRO A 680 7.15 -14.56 8.89
C PRO A 680 6.49 -15.72 9.63
N ILE A 681 7.10 -16.90 9.50
CA ILE A 681 6.65 -18.13 10.15
C ILE A 681 7.27 -18.19 11.53
N ASP A 682 6.41 -18.18 12.56
CA ASP A 682 6.84 -18.24 13.94
C ASP A 682 7.26 -19.67 14.35
N SER A 683 8.49 -19.84 14.81
CA SER A 683 8.99 -21.12 15.31
C SER A 683 8.34 -21.57 16.64
N HIS A 684 7.74 -20.65 17.38
CA HIS A 684 7.03 -20.85 18.65
C HIS A 684 5.57 -20.34 18.61
N PRO A 685 4.72 -20.87 17.71
CA PRO A 685 3.43 -20.25 17.33
C PRO A 685 2.35 -20.22 18.43
N THR A 686 2.65 -20.65 19.65
CA THR A 686 1.69 -20.66 20.76
C THR A 686 1.48 -19.24 21.28
N ALA A 687 0.23 -18.78 21.26
CA ALA A 687 -0.09 -17.41 21.65
C ALA A 687 0.32 -17.06 23.09
N LEU A 688 1.11 -15.99 23.23
CA LEU A 688 1.48 -15.36 24.49
C LEU A 688 0.32 -14.52 25.04
N LYS A 689 0.18 -14.55 26.37
CA LYS A 689 -0.89 -13.85 27.10
C LYS A 689 -0.37 -13.09 28.30
N TRP A 690 -0.95 -11.92 28.54
CA TRP A 690 -0.76 -11.15 29.76
C TRP A 690 -1.25 -11.90 31.01
N SER A 691 -0.96 -11.35 32.18
CA SER A 691 -1.34 -11.97 33.46
C SER A 691 -2.86 -12.02 33.68
N ASP A 692 -3.61 -11.16 33.02
CA ASP A 692 -5.08 -11.12 33.03
C ASP A 692 -5.74 -12.09 32.00
N GLY A 693 -4.93 -12.76 31.18
CA GLY A 693 -5.38 -13.70 30.16
C GLY A 693 -5.64 -13.09 28.78
N THR A 694 -5.50 -11.78 28.62
CA THR A 694 -5.59 -11.10 27.31
C THR A 694 -4.38 -11.44 26.44
N LEU A 695 -4.56 -11.42 25.12
CA LEU A 695 -3.47 -11.67 24.17
C LEU A 695 -2.45 -10.54 24.22
N MET A 696 -1.17 -10.89 24.14
CA MET A 696 -0.14 -9.92 23.81
C MET A 696 -0.25 -9.50 22.35
N ARG A 697 0.12 -8.25 22.05
CA ARG A 697 0.17 -7.68 20.69
C ARG A 697 1.02 -8.53 19.76
N ASN A 698 0.70 -8.56 18.47
CA ASN A 698 1.36 -9.48 17.54
C ASN A 698 2.79 -9.11 17.23
N ARG A 699 3.13 -7.81 17.31
CA ARG A 699 4.53 -7.38 17.34
C ARG A 699 5.30 -7.90 18.56
N ILE A 700 4.66 -8.28 19.67
CA ILE A 700 5.32 -8.97 20.79
C ILE A 700 5.39 -10.47 20.50
N GLN A 701 4.34 -11.07 19.95
CA GLN A 701 4.30 -12.49 19.59
C GLN A 701 5.45 -12.86 18.64
N ALA A 702 5.70 -12.03 17.62
CA ALA A 702 6.69 -12.30 16.59
C ALA A 702 8.16 -12.21 17.04
N TYR A 703 8.44 -11.89 18.32
CA TYR A 703 9.81 -11.66 18.80
C TYR A 703 10.70 -12.91 18.69
N ASP A 704 10.13 -14.11 18.76
CA ASP A 704 10.84 -15.40 18.74
C ASP A 704 10.53 -16.26 17.50
N SER A 705 10.15 -15.60 16.39
CA SER A 705 9.87 -16.27 15.12
C SER A 705 11.06 -17.03 14.54
N THR A 706 12.30 -16.67 14.89
CA THR A 706 13.51 -17.28 14.33
C THR A 706 13.72 -18.73 14.76
N PHE A 707 14.07 -19.58 13.79
CA PHE A 707 14.54 -20.95 14.00
C PHE A 707 16.03 -20.94 14.41
N SER A 708 16.39 -21.72 15.43
CA SER A 708 17.76 -21.82 15.95
C SER A 708 17.99 -23.11 16.76
N TRP A 709 19.26 -23.52 16.93
CA TRP A 709 19.67 -24.49 17.95
C TRP A 709 19.74 -23.90 19.35
N TYR A 710 19.81 -22.57 19.46
CA TYR A 710 19.95 -21.86 20.73
C TYR A 710 18.58 -21.50 21.32
N PRO A 711 18.45 -21.51 22.66
CA PRO A 711 17.20 -21.12 23.31
C PRO A 711 16.94 -19.63 23.15
N THR A 712 15.65 -19.24 23.18
CA THR A 712 15.24 -17.84 23.12
C THR A 712 15.59 -17.11 24.42
N ASP A 713 15.80 -15.80 24.36
CA ASP A 713 15.99 -14.99 25.56
C ASP A 713 14.68 -14.86 26.36
N ALA A 714 14.81 -14.79 27.69
CA ALA A 714 13.69 -14.46 28.56
C ALA A 714 13.50 -12.94 28.62
N ILE A 715 12.27 -12.47 28.38
CA ILE A 715 11.92 -11.04 28.44
C ILE A 715 10.93 -10.76 29.57
N THR A 716 10.87 -9.50 30.00
CA THR A 716 9.87 -9.01 30.97
C THR A 716 9.30 -7.72 30.42
N LEU A 717 7.98 -7.70 30.28
CA LEU A 717 7.22 -6.56 29.75
C LEU A 717 6.08 -6.22 30.71
N HIS A 718 5.47 -5.06 30.55
CA HIS A 718 4.37 -4.55 31.34
C HIS A 718 3.13 -4.35 30.47
N ASN A 719 1.96 -4.55 31.05
CA ASN A 719 0.69 -4.09 30.48
C ASN A 719 -0.08 -3.40 31.61
N ALA A 720 -0.45 -2.14 31.40
CA ALA A 720 -1.03 -1.29 32.45
C ALA A 720 -0.25 -1.39 33.78
N ASP A 721 1.07 -1.22 33.70
CA ASP A 721 2.03 -1.23 34.80
C ASP A 721 2.22 -2.61 35.48
N VAL A 722 1.57 -3.66 34.98
CA VAL A 722 1.68 -5.03 35.51
C VAL A 722 2.72 -5.83 34.74
N ALA A 723 3.81 -6.19 35.41
CA ALA A 723 4.87 -7.00 34.84
C ALA A 723 4.42 -8.43 34.49
N LYS A 724 4.88 -8.92 33.35
CA LYS A 724 4.76 -10.30 32.86
C LYS A 724 6.12 -10.76 32.37
N LYS A 725 6.62 -11.85 32.96
CA LYS A 725 7.84 -12.52 32.51
C LYS A 725 7.50 -13.60 31.50
N ILE A 726 8.09 -13.51 30.31
CA ILE A 726 8.10 -14.57 29.30
C ILE A 726 9.39 -15.36 29.49
N LYS A 727 9.27 -16.69 29.56
CA LYS A 727 10.41 -17.56 29.84
C LYS A 727 11.12 -17.92 28.53
N SER A 728 12.43 -18.11 28.62
CA SER A 728 13.24 -18.72 27.57
C SER A 728 12.62 -20.06 27.13
N GLN A 729 12.53 -20.25 25.81
CA GLN A 729 12.05 -21.47 25.17
C GLN A 729 13.23 -22.23 24.53
N PRO A 730 13.20 -23.57 24.44
CA PRO A 730 14.21 -24.32 23.69
C PRO A 730 14.22 -23.94 22.20
N GLY A 731 15.39 -23.79 21.60
CA GLY A 731 15.51 -23.50 20.17
C GLY A 731 14.86 -24.56 19.27
N VAL A 732 14.26 -24.10 18.17
CA VAL A 732 13.65 -24.94 17.14
C VAL A 732 14.50 -24.89 15.86
N PRO A 733 15.34 -25.91 15.56
CA PRO A 733 16.25 -25.87 14.40
C PRO A 733 15.63 -26.42 13.10
N VAL A 734 14.34 -26.72 13.10
CA VAL A 734 13.65 -27.42 12.01
C VAL A 734 12.31 -26.79 11.72
N PHE A 735 12.14 -26.35 10.47
CA PHE A 735 10.85 -26.10 9.86
C PHE A 735 10.36 -27.35 9.11
N ASP A 736 9.11 -27.76 9.30
CA ASP A 736 8.50 -28.94 8.64
C ASP A 736 7.00 -28.71 8.39
N ASP A 737 6.66 -28.46 7.13
CA ASP A 737 5.34 -27.98 6.70
C ASP A 737 4.19 -29.01 6.80
N ARG A 738 4.51 -30.26 7.12
CA ARG A 738 3.55 -31.36 7.23
C ARG A 738 3.29 -31.80 8.66
N ARG A 739 4.14 -31.37 9.60
CA ARG A 739 4.15 -31.89 10.98
C ARG A 739 3.91 -30.85 12.04
N SER A 740 4.16 -29.59 11.73
CA SER A 740 3.94 -28.48 12.62
C SER A 740 2.76 -27.66 12.10
N THR A 741 1.95 -27.14 13.02
CA THR A 741 1.08 -26.01 12.71
C THR A 741 1.82 -24.75 13.12
N TYR A 742 1.90 -23.78 12.22
CA TYR A 742 2.44 -22.45 12.49
C TYR A 742 1.32 -21.42 12.65
N TYR A 743 0.09 -21.92 12.81
CA TYR A 743 -1.13 -21.15 12.99
C TYR A 743 -1.79 -21.55 14.31
N ASP A 744 -2.01 -20.58 15.19
CA ASP A 744 -2.78 -20.72 16.43
C ASP A 744 -4.15 -20.06 16.25
N THR A 745 -5.21 -20.87 16.27
CA THR A 745 -6.58 -20.38 16.13
C THR A 745 -7.01 -19.40 17.22
N SER A 746 -6.31 -19.37 18.36
CA SER A 746 -6.55 -18.41 19.43
C SER A 746 -5.90 -17.05 19.20
N ASN A 747 -4.96 -16.94 18.25
CA ASN A 747 -4.40 -15.69 17.75
C ASN A 747 -4.27 -15.74 16.22
N PRO A 748 -5.40 -15.58 15.51
CA PRO A 748 -5.48 -15.88 14.09
C PRO A 748 -4.77 -14.84 13.19
N LEU A 749 -4.34 -13.71 13.76
CA LEU A 749 -3.65 -12.64 13.03
C LEU A 749 -2.11 -12.79 13.06
N ALA A 750 -1.54 -13.50 14.04
CA ALA A 750 -0.09 -13.71 14.13
C ALA A 750 0.39 -14.99 13.44
N GLY A 751 -0.44 -16.04 13.46
CA GLY A 751 -0.06 -17.34 12.93
C GLY A 751 -0.08 -17.37 11.40
N VAL A 752 0.67 -18.27 10.78
CA VAL A 752 0.71 -18.47 9.32
C VAL A 752 0.16 -19.84 8.95
N LYS A 753 -0.86 -19.86 8.08
CA LYS A 753 -1.35 -21.09 7.45
C LYS A 753 -0.40 -21.48 6.33
N ILE A 754 0.18 -22.66 6.46
CA ILE A 754 1.11 -23.20 5.48
C ILE A 754 0.46 -24.29 4.62
N THR A 755 0.87 -24.39 3.37
CA THR A 755 0.49 -25.49 2.48
C THR A 755 1.38 -26.71 2.76
N ASP A 756 0.82 -27.91 2.86
CA ASP A 756 1.62 -29.15 2.91
C ASP A 756 2.27 -29.38 1.53
N THR A 757 3.53 -29.01 1.40
CA THR A 757 4.33 -29.20 0.19
C THR A 757 5.39 -30.28 0.36
N ASN A 758 5.31 -31.06 1.44
CA ASN A 758 6.32 -32.03 1.85
C ASN A 758 7.70 -31.39 2.06
N THR A 759 7.78 -30.13 2.50
CA THR A 759 9.02 -29.38 2.63
C THR A 759 9.50 -29.34 4.07
N ARG A 760 10.80 -29.62 4.23
CA ARG A 760 11.51 -29.52 5.50
C ARG A 760 12.80 -28.73 5.30
N ILE A 761 13.02 -27.73 6.15
CA ILE A 761 14.24 -26.89 6.17
C ILE A 761 14.91 -27.10 7.53
N VAL A 762 16.18 -27.48 7.52
CA VAL A 762 16.93 -27.87 8.73
C VAL A 762 18.19 -27.06 8.86
N ILE A 763 18.41 -26.50 10.03
CA ILE A 763 19.72 -25.94 10.39
C ILE A 763 20.67 -27.11 10.70
N VAL A 764 21.60 -27.40 9.79
CA VAL A 764 22.61 -28.46 10.00
C VAL A 764 23.86 -27.94 10.69
N LYS A 765 24.13 -26.63 10.59
CA LYS A 765 25.22 -25.97 11.30
C LYS A 765 24.90 -24.50 11.55
N GLU A 766 25.08 -24.08 12.80
CA GLU A 766 24.86 -22.70 13.26
C GLU A 766 25.99 -22.29 14.22
N PRO A 767 27.07 -21.68 13.71
CA PRO A 767 28.15 -21.18 14.53
C PRO A 767 27.65 -20.06 15.47
N LEU A 768 28.17 -20.02 16.69
CA LEU A 768 27.83 -19.01 17.71
C LEU A 768 28.05 -17.55 17.28
N ASN A 769 28.89 -17.29 16.28
CA ASN A 769 29.12 -15.94 15.78
C ASN A 769 28.01 -15.44 14.83
N GLY A 770 27.06 -16.30 14.44
CA GLY A 770 25.92 -15.95 13.59
C GLY A 770 26.25 -15.63 12.13
N GLN A 771 27.53 -15.48 11.76
CA GLN A 771 27.92 -14.96 10.43
C GLN A 771 27.51 -15.85 9.25
N THR A 772 27.24 -17.13 9.50
CA THR A 772 26.75 -18.05 8.48
C THR A 772 25.83 -19.08 9.09
N VAL A 773 24.82 -19.53 8.35
CA VAL A 773 24.02 -20.71 8.69
C VAL A 773 24.08 -21.71 7.55
N THR A 774 24.13 -23.01 7.85
CA THR A 774 24.05 -24.06 6.83
C THR A 774 22.72 -24.77 6.95
N LEU A 775 21.99 -24.82 5.84
CA LEU A 775 20.66 -25.36 5.73
C LEU A 775 20.66 -26.64 4.89
N GLN A 776 19.77 -27.57 5.23
CA GLN A 776 19.38 -28.66 4.36
C GLN A 776 17.88 -28.57 4.08
N VAL A 777 17.52 -28.44 2.80
CA VAL A 777 16.14 -28.62 2.34
C VAL A 777 15.94 -30.08 1.99
N GLY A 778 14.75 -30.63 2.20
CA GLY A 778 14.40 -31.98 1.80
C GLY A 778 12.94 -32.33 2.06
N PRO A 779 12.56 -33.60 1.86
CA PRO A 779 11.22 -34.05 2.16
C PRO A 779 10.94 -34.00 3.67
N SER A 780 9.69 -33.71 4.03
CA SER A 780 9.19 -33.89 5.40
C SER A 780 9.51 -35.31 5.89
N ALA A 781 9.82 -35.43 7.18
CA ALA A 781 10.17 -36.72 7.72
C ALA A 781 8.96 -37.68 7.72
N LYS A 782 9.20 -38.98 7.48
CA LYS A 782 8.15 -40.01 7.41
C LYS A 782 7.29 -40.02 8.67
N LYS A 783 5.96 -39.85 8.57
CA LYS A 783 5.04 -40.00 9.73
C LYS A 783 5.37 -41.33 10.42
N LYS A 784 5.72 -41.27 11.71
CA LYS A 784 5.99 -42.45 12.53
C LYS A 784 4.68 -43.09 12.95
#